data_AF-A0AAW0LVD7-F1
#
_entry.id   AF-A0AAW0LVD7-F1
#
_cell.length_a   1.000
_cell.length_b   1.000
_cell.length_c   1.000
_cell.angle_alpha   90.00
_cell.angle_beta   90.00
_cell.angle_gamma   90.00
#
_symmetry.space_group_name_H-M   'P 1'
#
loop_
_entity.id
_entity.type
_entity.pdbx_description
1 polymer ?
#
loop_
_entity_poly.entity_id
_entity_poly.type
_entity_poly.pdbx_seq_one_letter_code
_entity_poly.pdbx_strand_id
1 'polypeptide(L)'
;MDTPDSGSVVSKRSLRKKAGMRNYDENLMDELIEKHLGGAFKKRNRTKADLEKETETEAMIALSLGFPIDALLEEEIQARVVSELGGKEQNDYIVVRNHILARWRDNVRVWLSKGHVKETVSSEYEHLICSAYDFLLFNGYINFGVSPTFISHMPGEATEGSVIIVGAGLAGLAAARQLLSFGFKVIVLEGRNRAGGRVYTQKMDQGGKFAAVDLGGSVITGIHANPLGVLARQLSIPLHKVRDNCPLFKPDGAPVDKVIDSNVEIIFNKLLDKVTELRQIMGGFANDISLGSVLETLTQLYAVAKSTEERQLLDWHLANLEYANAGCLSELSAAYWDQDDPYEMGGDHCFLAGGNWRLIKALCEGVPILYGKTVNTIRYGNEGIEVIAGDQKFQADMVLCTVPLGVLKKRTIRFEPELPQRKLAAIERLGFGLLNKVAMVFPHVFWGEDLDTFGCLSEHSDTRGEFFLFYSYHTVSGGPVLVALVAGEAAQIFESTDPSILLHRVLRILRGIFNPIGIDVPNPIQTICTRWGSDPLSYGSYSHVRVQSSGSDYDILAESLGNLFFAGEATNRQYPASMHGAFLSGLREASRIYRATRGRQNNLRKLTQRNVGPSNDLLLDLFKKPDLMLGNFSFIFDPSTEDPKSMGLMRITLGSGENSYTEESANNCLHSSNLPLQLYTVISREQAQELQLVTEGDESRLLYLMKNLGLKLMGLGALANVGSSLTASIASARRGRGRNRISAGPQHIV
;
A
#
# COMPACT_ATOMS: atom_id res chain seq x y z
N MET A 1 -17.50 63.57 58.50
CA MET A 1 -16.87 63.63 59.83
C MET A 1 -16.44 62.22 60.18
N ASP A 2 -15.14 62.00 59.96
CA ASP A 2 -14.18 61.32 60.84
C ASP A 2 -14.43 59.87 61.31
N THR A 3 -13.67 58.95 60.69
CA THR A 3 -12.62 58.03 61.23
C THR A 3 -12.68 57.56 62.72
N PRO A 4 -12.01 56.44 63.15
CA PRO A 4 -10.84 55.78 62.51
C PRO A 4 -10.71 54.23 62.52
N ASP A 5 -9.87 53.82 61.57
CA ASP A 5 -8.81 52.79 61.43
C ASP A 5 -8.38 51.81 62.58
N SER A 6 -8.15 50.53 62.21
CA SER A 6 -6.80 49.91 62.11
C SER A 6 -6.85 48.36 62.11
N GLY A 7 -6.03 47.72 61.27
CA GLY A 7 -5.60 46.30 61.42
C GLY A 7 -5.80 45.40 60.20
N SER A 8 -4.70 45.03 59.55
CA SER A 8 -4.58 44.20 58.34
C SER A 8 -4.89 42.70 58.53
N VAL A 9 -5.44 42.05 57.50
CA VAL A 9 -4.82 40.94 56.70
C VAL A 9 -5.89 40.26 55.84
N VAL A 10 -5.46 39.94 54.61
CA VAL A 10 -6.19 39.66 53.37
C VAL A 10 -7.04 38.38 53.36
N SER A 11 -8.25 38.50 52.80
CA SER A 11 -9.20 37.42 52.50
C SER A 11 -8.87 36.70 51.18
N LYS A 12 -8.77 35.36 51.20
CA LYS A 12 -8.72 34.50 49.99
C LYS A 12 -10.14 34.10 49.58
N ARG A 13 -10.58 34.54 48.39
CA ARG A 13 -11.82 34.10 47.73
C ARG A 13 -11.50 33.26 46.47
N SER A 14 -12.10 32.07 46.44
CA SER A 14 -12.48 31.19 45.33
C SER A 14 -11.69 31.22 44.01
N LEU A 15 -10.86 30.19 43.79
CA LEU A 15 -10.33 29.82 42.47
C LEU A 15 -11.21 28.73 41.84
N ARG A 16 -12.08 29.13 40.90
CA ARG A 16 -12.62 28.23 39.86
C ARG A 16 -11.46 27.93 38.90
N LYS A 17 -10.86 26.74 38.99
CA LYS A 17 -9.97 26.24 37.92
C LYS A 17 -10.84 25.78 36.75
N LYS A 18 -10.80 26.49 35.63
CA LYS A 18 -11.20 25.95 34.32
C LYS A 18 -10.24 24.80 33.99
N ALA A 19 -10.74 23.59 33.88
CA ALA A 19 -10.02 22.49 33.25
C ALA A 19 -9.86 22.83 31.76
N GLY A 20 -8.61 22.92 31.29
CA GLY A 20 -8.32 23.13 29.87
C GLY A 20 -8.45 21.80 29.14
N MET A 21 -9.34 21.74 28.15
CA MET A 21 -9.34 20.70 27.11
C MET A 21 -7.95 20.69 26.45
N ARG A 22 -7.17 19.63 26.69
CA ARG A 22 -5.92 19.38 25.97
C ARG A 22 -6.26 18.64 24.69
N ASN A 23 -6.61 19.39 23.65
CA ASN A 23 -6.52 18.89 22.28
C ASN A 23 -5.04 18.65 21.97
N TYR A 24 -4.74 17.58 21.23
CA TYR A 24 -3.41 17.38 20.68
C TYR A 24 -3.14 18.49 19.66
N ASP A 25 -2.07 19.25 19.89
CA ASP A 25 -1.67 20.36 19.05
C ASP A 25 -0.46 19.95 18.21
N GLU A 26 -0.71 19.55 16.96
CA GLU A 26 0.35 19.28 15.96
C GLU A 26 1.22 20.51 15.70
N ASN A 27 0.81 21.69 16.18
CA ASN A 27 1.70 22.84 16.33
C ASN A 27 2.97 22.52 17.12
N LEU A 28 3.21 21.36 17.75
CA LEU A 28 4.53 21.08 18.35
C LEU A 28 5.57 20.60 17.32
N MET A 29 5.17 19.81 16.32
CA MET A 29 6.01 19.51 15.15
C MET A 29 5.99 20.69 14.19
N ASP A 30 4.83 21.31 13.98
CA ASP A 30 4.71 22.53 13.19
C ASP A 30 5.38 23.73 13.91
N GLU A 31 5.51 23.80 15.24
CA GLU A 31 6.35 24.79 15.98
C GLU A 31 7.81 24.38 15.92
N LEU A 32 8.17 23.11 15.96
CA LEU A 32 9.56 22.68 15.71
C LEU A 32 9.99 23.06 14.29
N ILE A 33 9.08 22.95 13.32
CA ILE A 33 9.24 23.32 11.90
C ILE A 33 9.17 24.86 11.74
N GLU A 34 8.20 25.57 12.31
CA GLU A 34 8.04 27.04 12.23
C GLU A 34 9.12 27.80 13.02
N LYS A 35 9.51 27.31 14.21
CA LYS A 35 10.59 27.89 15.02
C LYS A 35 11.96 27.67 14.39
N HIS A 36 12.10 26.68 13.50
CA HIS A 36 13.31 26.43 12.72
C HIS A 36 13.31 27.07 11.33
N LEU A 37 12.15 27.24 10.68
CA LEU A 37 12.04 27.75 9.31
C LEU A 37 11.74 29.25 9.22
N GLY A 38 11.33 29.89 10.33
CA GLY A 38 11.21 31.35 10.42
C GLY A 38 10.10 31.93 9.53
N GLY A 39 8.98 32.31 10.14
CA GLY A 39 7.87 32.95 9.44
C GLY A 39 8.26 34.21 8.63
N ALA A 40 7.64 34.33 7.45
CA ALA A 40 7.55 35.46 6.54
C ALA A 40 8.89 36.08 6.03
N PHE A 41 9.11 35.86 4.74
CA PHE A 41 10.10 36.49 3.85
C PHE A 41 10.59 37.88 4.28
N LYS A 42 11.73 37.90 4.95
CA LYS A 42 12.74 38.96 4.77
C LYS A 42 14.01 38.28 4.30
N LYS A 43 14.56 38.72 3.16
CA LYS A 43 15.86 38.30 2.63
C LYS A 43 16.94 38.48 3.71
N ARG A 44 17.18 37.43 4.50
CA ARG A 44 18.35 37.30 5.37
C ARG A 44 19.39 36.53 4.56
N ASN A 45 20.63 37.03 4.53
CA ASN A 45 21.75 36.28 4.00
C ASN A 45 21.93 35.03 4.88
N ARG A 46 21.50 33.87 4.37
CA ARG A 46 21.61 32.57 5.05
C ARG A 46 23.09 32.18 5.14
N THR A 47 23.51 31.67 6.28
CA THR A 47 24.88 31.15 6.44
C THR A 47 24.98 29.73 5.87
N LYS A 48 26.20 29.24 5.63
CA LYS A 48 26.43 27.87 5.16
C LYS A 48 25.88 26.83 6.16
N ALA A 49 26.04 27.08 7.45
CA ALA A 49 25.52 26.22 8.51
C ALA A 49 23.98 26.17 8.53
N ASP A 50 23.30 27.28 8.20
CA ASP A 50 21.84 27.29 8.08
C ASP A 50 21.35 26.40 6.93
N LEU A 51 22.06 26.41 5.80
CA LEU A 51 21.74 25.59 4.63
C LEU A 51 22.01 24.09 4.86
N GLU A 52 23.11 23.76 5.54
CA GLU A 52 23.43 22.38 5.94
C GLU A 52 22.33 21.82 6.86
N LYS A 53 21.90 22.59 7.87
CA LYS A 53 20.82 22.20 8.77
C LYS A 53 19.46 22.06 8.08
N GLU A 54 19.15 22.94 7.12
CA GLU A 54 17.93 22.84 6.31
C GLU A 54 17.94 21.53 5.50
N THR A 55 19.06 21.23 4.84
CA THR A 55 19.22 19.99 4.06
C THR A 55 19.07 18.73 4.93
N GLU A 56 19.65 18.73 6.14
CA GLU A 56 19.47 17.64 7.12
C GLU A 56 17.99 17.48 7.50
N THR A 57 17.28 18.58 7.73
CA THR A 57 15.86 18.56 8.09
C THR A 57 15.01 18.00 6.95
N GLU A 58 15.28 18.42 5.70
CA GLU A 58 14.59 17.91 4.51
C GLU A 58 14.84 16.41 4.31
N ALA A 59 16.06 15.95 4.56
CA ALA A 59 16.40 14.53 4.51
C ALA A 59 15.66 13.72 5.58
N MET A 60 15.50 14.26 6.80
CA MET A 60 14.73 13.60 7.87
C MET A 60 13.24 13.55 7.56
N ILE A 61 12.68 14.59 6.93
CA ILE A 61 11.30 14.56 6.42
C ILE A 61 11.17 13.47 5.37
N ALA A 62 12.06 13.43 4.37
CA ALA A 62 12.05 12.40 3.33
C ALA A 62 12.14 10.98 3.91
N LEU A 63 13.02 10.76 4.90
CA LEU A 63 13.15 9.51 5.63
C LEU A 63 11.85 9.08 6.30
N SER A 64 11.16 10.02 6.95
CA SER A 64 9.85 9.74 7.56
C SER A 64 8.78 9.33 6.54
N LEU A 65 8.98 9.64 5.26
CA LEU A 65 8.09 9.27 4.16
C LEU A 65 8.53 8.00 3.43
N GLY A 66 9.53 7.30 3.96
CA GLY A 66 10.07 6.06 3.40
C GLY A 66 11.16 6.27 2.35
N PHE A 67 11.65 7.49 2.13
CA PHE A 67 12.75 7.74 1.20
C PHE A 67 14.10 7.67 1.93
N PRO A 68 15.03 6.81 1.49
CA PRO A 68 16.35 6.76 2.10
C PRO A 68 17.10 8.09 1.91
N ILE A 69 17.89 8.47 2.92
CA ILE A 69 18.58 9.76 2.98
C ILE A 69 19.56 9.94 1.83
N ASP A 70 20.27 8.87 1.47
CA ASP A 70 21.43 8.86 0.58
C ASP A 70 21.31 7.84 -0.57
N ALA A 71 20.12 7.27 -0.77
CA ALA A 71 19.85 6.31 -1.84
C ALA A 71 18.58 6.67 -2.64
N LEU A 72 18.46 6.01 -3.80
CA LEU A 72 17.22 5.98 -4.56
C LEU A 72 16.38 4.79 -4.12
N LEU A 73 15.07 4.96 -4.19
CA LEU A 73 14.13 3.84 -4.12
C LEU A 73 14.23 2.97 -5.37
N GLU A 74 13.83 1.70 -5.24
CA GLU A 74 13.70 0.79 -6.39
C GLU A 74 12.76 1.36 -7.46
N GLU A 75 11.66 2.01 -7.06
CA GLU A 75 10.73 2.64 -8.01
C GLU A 75 11.35 3.84 -8.73
N GLU A 76 12.26 4.58 -8.07
CA GLU A 76 12.99 5.69 -8.68
C GLU A 76 13.99 5.17 -9.72
N ILE A 77 14.71 4.10 -9.39
CA ILE A 77 15.63 3.42 -10.31
C ILE A 77 14.87 2.90 -11.53
N GLN A 78 13.74 2.22 -11.32
CA GLN A 78 12.90 1.70 -12.40
C GLN A 78 12.31 2.81 -13.27
N ALA A 79 11.97 3.96 -12.67
CA ALA A 79 11.49 5.13 -13.38
C ALA A 79 12.60 5.89 -14.13
N ARG A 80 13.87 5.52 -13.93
CA ARG A 80 15.05 6.15 -14.54
C ARG A 80 15.07 7.66 -14.30
N VAL A 81 14.89 8.04 -13.04
CA VAL A 81 14.84 9.45 -12.62
C VAL A 81 16.17 10.19 -12.83
N VAL A 82 17.27 9.44 -12.95
CA VAL A 82 18.62 9.93 -13.29
C VAL A 82 19.21 9.09 -14.42
N SER A 83 20.19 9.64 -15.14
CA SER A 83 20.83 8.96 -16.26
C SER A 83 21.89 7.93 -15.84
N GLU A 84 22.60 8.20 -14.75
CA GLU A 84 23.65 7.33 -14.20
C GLU A 84 23.48 7.10 -12.69
N LEU A 85 23.73 5.87 -12.24
CA LEU A 85 23.66 5.49 -10.82
C LEU A 85 25.03 5.69 -10.14
N GLY A 86 25.01 6.11 -8.87
CA GLY A 86 26.21 6.23 -8.03
C GLY A 86 27.09 7.45 -8.29
N GLY A 87 26.58 8.47 -8.99
CA GLY A 87 27.31 9.69 -9.36
C GLY A 87 26.74 10.99 -8.77
N LYS A 88 27.32 12.12 -9.19
CA LYS A 88 26.89 13.46 -8.75
C LYS A 88 25.42 13.75 -9.06
N GLU A 89 24.94 13.33 -10.23
CA GLU A 89 23.54 13.53 -10.65
C GLU A 89 22.56 12.87 -9.66
N GLN A 90 22.86 11.66 -9.19
CA GLN A 90 22.05 10.96 -8.18
C GLN A 90 22.01 11.74 -6.86
N ASN A 91 23.16 12.22 -6.38
CA ASN A 91 23.22 12.99 -5.13
C ASN A 91 22.44 14.30 -5.24
N ASP A 92 22.61 15.02 -6.36
CA ASP A 92 21.87 16.25 -6.65
C ASP A 92 20.36 15.98 -6.76
N TYR A 93 19.96 14.87 -7.40
CA TYR A 93 18.56 14.45 -7.49
C TYR A 93 17.96 14.20 -6.11
N ILE A 94 18.68 13.48 -5.24
CA ILE A 94 18.22 13.15 -3.89
C ILE A 94 17.95 14.42 -3.08
N VAL A 95 18.83 15.41 -3.17
CA VAL A 95 18.66 16.72 -2.51
C VAL A 95 17.42 17.43 -3.07
N VAL A 96 17.26 17.51 -4.40
CA VAL A 96 16.08 18.13 -5.03
C VAL A 96 14.78 17.40 -4.64
N ARG A 97 14.78 16.07 -4.63
CA ARG A 97 13.66 15.21 -4.25
C ARG A 97 13.25 15.45 -2.80
N ASN A 98 14.22 15.50 -1.88
CA ASN A 98 13.97 15.78 -0.46
C ASN A 98 13.41 17.20 -0.27
N HIS A 99 13.96 18.18 -0.99
CA HIS A 99 13.47 19.56 -0.96
C HIS A 99 12.01 19.68 -1.40
N ILE A 100 11.63 19.01 -2.50
CA ILE A 100 10.25 19.02 -3.01
C ILE A 100 9.28 18.38 -2.00
N LEU A 101 9.66 17.24 -1.41
CA LEU A 101 8.86 16.57 -0.37
C LEU A 101 8.65 17.49 0.84
N ALA A 102 9.73 18.07 1.37
CA ALA A 102 9.67 18.97 2.51
C ALA A 102 8.81 20.21 2.22
N ARG A 103 8.99 20.83 1.05
CA ARG A 103 8.18 21.97 0.58
C ARG A 103 6.69 21.68 0.56
N TRP A 104 6.30 20.52 0.06
CA TRP A 104 4.88 20.17 0.04
C TRP A 104 4.36 19.82 1.45
N ARG A 105 5.16 19.16 2.29
CA ARG A 105 4.79 18.79 3.66
C ARG A 105 4.64 19.99 4.59
N ASP A 106 5.41 21.05 4.36
CA ASP A 106 5.31 22.34 5.05
C ASP A 106 3.91 22.96 4.84
N ASN A 107 3.40 22.94 3.60
CA ASN A 107 2.06 23.46 3.31
C ASN A 107 1.24 22.55 2.39
N VAL A 108 0.67 21.50 3.00
CA VAL A 108 -0.16 20.50 2.30
C VAL A 108 -1.49 21.05 1.77
N ARG A 109 -1.85 22.30 2.10
CA ARG A 109 -3.12 22.95 1.71
C ARG A 109 -3.05 23.59 0.32
N VAL A 110 -1.84 23.78 -0.21
CA VAL A 110 -1.61 24.43 -1.49
C VAL A 110 -0.99 23.41 -2.45
N TRP A 111 -1.44 23.44 -3.70
CA TRP A 111 -0.79 22.69 -4.77
C TRP A 111 0.63 23.21 -4.99
N LEU A 112 1.63 22.36 -4.77
CA LEU A 112 3.02 22.68 -5.07
C LEU A 112 3.22 22.55 -6.59
N SER A 113 3.54 23.63 -7.29
CA SER A 113 3.82 23.61 -8.72
C SER A 113 5.32 23.52 -8.99
N LYS A 114 5.72 23.09 -10.20
CA LYS A 114 7.13 23.19 -10.63
C LYS A 114 7.66 24.63 -10.56
N GLY A 115 6.82 25.63 -10.82
CA GLY A 115 7.18 27.04 -10.70
C GLY A 115 7.64 27.42 -9.29
N HIS A 116 6.87 27.01 -8.26
CA HIS A 116 7.23 27.23 -6.86
C HIS A 116 8.57 26.57 -6.48
N VAL A 117 8.89 25.40 -7.04
CA VAL A 117 10.18 24.72 -6.78
C VAL A 117 11.34 25.47 -7.44
N LYS A 118 11.15 26.00 -8.66
CA LYS A 118 12.18 26.77 -9.39
C LYS A 118 12.52 28.11 -8.73
N GLU A 119 11.66 28.62 -7.85
CA GLU A 119 11.95 29.83 -7.08
C GLU A 119 13.07 29.59 -6.06
N THR A 120 13.30 28.33 -5.66
CA THR A 120 14.19 28.01 -4.52
C THR A 120 15.26 26.98 -4.83
N VAL A 121 15.21 26.38 -6.02
CA VAL A 121 16.26 25.52 -6.56
C VAL A 121 16.89 26.20 -7.78
N SER A 122 18.21 26.15 -7.90
CA SER A 122 18.96 26.74 -9.02
C SER A 122 18.49 26.21 -10.38
N SER A 123 18.42 27.09 -11.38
CA SER A 123 17.97 26.75 -12.74
C SER A 123 18.86 25.72 -13.45
N GLU A 124 20.10 25.52 -12.98
CA GLU A 124 20.98 24.46 -13.50
C GLU A 124 20.44 23.05 -13.23
N TYR A 125 19.59 22.89 -12.21
CA TYR A 125 18.96 21.63 -11.83
C TYR A 125 17.55 21.45 -12.42
N GLU A 126 17.16 22.25 -13.41
CA GLU A 126 15.82 22.21 -14.03
C GLU A 126 15.38 20.80 -14.48
N HIS A 127 16.31 20.01 -15.04
CA HIS A 127 16.04 18.63 -15.45
C HIS A 127 15.75 17.71 -14.25
N LEU A 128 16.49 17.86 -13.14
CA LEU A 128 16.26 17.12 -11.90
C LEU A 128 14.97 17.55 -11.21
N ILE A 129 14.65 18.85 -11.22
CA ILE A 129 13.37 19.37 -10.73
C ILE A 129 12.22 18.71 -11.50
N CYS A 130 12.29 18.69 -12.83
CA CYS A 130 11.26 18.05 -13.64
C CYS A 130 11.13 16.56 -13.33
N SER A 131 12.26 15.84 -13.28
CA SER A 131 12.30 14.40 -13.00
C SER A 131 11.73 14.05 -11.62
N ALA A 132 12.25 14.68 -10.56
CA ALA A 132 11.83 14.46 -9.18
C ALA A 132 10.37 14.87 -8.98
N TYR A 133 9.96 16.04 -9.47
CA TYR A 133 8.58 16.51 -9.34
C TYR A 133 7.59 15.56 -10.03
N ASP A 134 7.87 15.16 -11.28
CA ASP A 134 6.97 14.27 -12.02
C ASP A 134 6.91 12.89 -11.36
N PHE A 135 8.04 12.35 -10.90
CA PHE A 135 8.07 11.12 -10.13
C PHE A 135 7.19 11.23 -8.87
N LEU A 136 7.40 12.26 -8.05
CA LEU A 136 6.68 12.44 -6.80
C LEU A 136 5.17 12.66 -7.03
N LEU A 137 4.80 13.46 -8.03
CA LEU A 137 3.41 13.74 -8.36
C LEU A 137 2.68 12.49 -8.86
N PHE A 138 3.24 11.80 -9.86
CA PHE A 138 2.56 10.66 -10.49
C PHE A 138 2.57 9.39 -9.65
N ASN A 139 3.40 9.32 -8.60
CA ASN A 139 3.34 8.26 -7.60
C ASN A 139 2.52 8.62 -6.35
N GLY A 140 1.98 9.84 -6.26
CA GLY A 140 1.13 10.26 -5.14
C GLY A 140 1.89 10.57 -3.86
N TYR A 141 3.15 11.01 -3.94
CA TYR A 141 3.93 11.45 -2.78
C TYR A 141 3.71 12.92 -2.42
N ILE A 142 3.31 13.73 -3.41
CA ILE A 142 2.93 15.14 -3.25
C ILE A 142 1.60 15.39 -3.93
N ASN A 143 0.98 16.52 -3.60
CA ASN A 143 -0.23 17.04 -4.26
C ASN A 143 -1.40 16.04 -4.30
N PHE A 144 -1.51 15.16 -3.31
CA PHE A 144 -2.66 14.28 -3.12
C PHE A 144 -3.64 14.86 -2.09
N GLY A 145 -4.82 14.25 -2.01
CA GLY A 145 -5.79 14.49 -0.93
C GLY A 145 -6.92 15.43 -1.33
N VAL A 146 -7.27 16.35 -0.43
CA VAL A 146 -8.56 17.06 -0.40
C VAL A 146 -8.43 18.57 -0.24
N SER A 147 -7.25 19.12 -0.51
CA SER A 147 -7.05 20.57 -0.49
C SER A 147 -8.01 21.27 -1.47
N PRO A 148 -8.52 22.48 -1.15
CA PRO A 148 -9.37 23.23 -2.08
C PRO A 148 -8.70 23.53 -3.43
N THR A 149 -7.37 23.71 -3.43
CA THR A 149 -6.59 23.93 -4.65
C THR A 149 -6.45 22.67 -5.51
N PHE A 150 -6.76 21.48 -4.98
CA PHE A 150 -6.71 20.25 -5.77
C PHE A 150 -7.73 20.27 -6.92
N ILE A 151 -8.96 20.73 -6.65
CA ILE A 151 -10.04 20.76 -7.65
C ILE A 151 -9.70 21.73 -8.79
N SER A 152 -9.08 22.87 -8.49
CA SER A 152 -8.68 23.83 -9.52
C SER A 152 -7.59 23.33 -10.47
N HIS A 153 -6.90 22.24 -10.12
CA HIS A 153 -5.88 21.59 -10.95
C HIS A 153 -6.42 20.37 -11.71
N MET A 154 -7.69 20.01 -11.55
CA MET A 154 -8.33 19.00 -12.40
C MET A 154 -8.57 19.59 -13.80
N PRO A 155 -8.15 18.89 -14.87
CA PRO A 155 -8.45 19.32 -16.24
C PRO A 155 -9.96 19.41 -16.47
N GLY A 156 -10.41 20.45 -17.19
CA GLY A 156 -11.84 20.63 -17.50
C GLY A 156 -12.38 19.59 -18.50
N GLU A 157 -11.52 18.99 -19.32
CA GLU A 157 -11.84 17.89 -20.22
C GLU A 157 -10.86 16.72 -20.00
N ALA A 158 -11.34 15.49 -20.18
CA ALA A 158 -10.51 14.30 -20.05
C ALA A 158 -9.60 14.14 -21.27
N THR A 159 -8.31 13.86 -21.03
CA THR A 159 -7.26 13.80 -22.07
C THR A 159 -6.54 12.46 -22.17
N GLU A 160 -6.64 11.58 -21.16
CA GLU A 160 -5.85 10.34 -21.11
C GLU A 160 -6.65 9.07 -21.48
N GLY A 161 -7.86 8.91 -20.95
CA GLY A 161 -8.70 7.73 -21.16
C GLY A 161 -9.82 7.64 -20.12
N SER A 162 -10.54 6.52 -20.09
CA SER A 162 -11.67 6.26 -19.19
C SER A 162 -11.40 5.12 -18.20
N VAL A 163 -11.82 5.31 -16.95
CA VAL A 163 -11.63 4.33 -15.86
C VAL A 163 -12.94 4.14 -15.09
N ILE A 164 -13.37 2.89 -14.93
CA ILE A 164 -14.42 2.52 -13.96
C ILE A 164 -13.74 2.07 -12.67
N ILE A 165 -14.18 2.59 -11.54
CA ILE A 165 -13.73 2.16 -10.21
C ILE A 165 -14.89 1.44 -9.52
N VAL A 166 -14.67 0.21 -9.07
CA VAL A 166 -15.66 -0.58 -8.33
C VAL A 166 -15.39 -0.42 -6.83
N GLY A 167 -16.26 0.33 -6.16
CA GLY A 167 -16.20 0.67 -4.74
C GLY A 167 -15.76 2.11 -4.47
N ALA A 168 -16.54 2.84 -3.67
CA ALA A 168 -16.25 4.19 -3.17
C ALA A 168 -15.71 4.15 -1.72
N GLY A 169 -14.88 3.16 -1.40
CA GLY A 169 -14.07 3.14 -0.18
C GLY A 169 -12.84 4.06 -0.28
N LEU A 170 -11.99 4.11 0.76
CA LEU A 170 -10.78 4.97 0.74
C LEU A 170 -9.88 4.71 -0.47
N ALA A 171 -9.64 3.44 -0.83
CA ALA A 171 -8.83 3.07 -1.99
C ALA A 171 -9.42 3.61 -3.31
N GLY A 172 -10.71 3.37 -3.55
CA GLY A 172 -11.39 3.82 -4.76
C GLY A 172 -11.48 5.34 -4.85
N LEU A 173 -11.76 6.03 -3.73
CA LEU A 173 -11.81 7.49 -3.70
C LEU A 173 -10.44 8.14 -3.90
N ALA A 174 -9.39 7.60 -3.27
CA ALA A 174 -8.01 8.09 -3.46
C ALA A 174 -7.58 7.93 -4.93
N ALA A 175 -7.83 6.76 -5.52
CA ALA A 175 -7.54 6.52 -6.93
C ALA A 175 -8.36 7.44 -7.84
N ALA A 176 -9.66 7.60 -7.58
CA ALA A 176 -10.53 8.44 -8.40
C ALA A 176 -10.02 9.88 -8.48
N ARG A 177 -9.67 10.47 -7.34
CA ARG A 177 -9.18 11.85 -7.29
C ARG A 177 -7.86 12.02 -8.04
N GLN A 178 -6.91 11.11 -7.84
CA GLN A 178 -5.63 11.17 -8.56
C GLN A 178 -5.81 10.96 -10.07
N LEU A 179 -6.65 10.01 -10.48
CA LEU A 179 -6.91 9.78 -11.90
C LEU A 179 -7.59 10.99 -12.56
N LEU A 180 -8.54 11.64 -11.87
CA LEU A 180 -9.13 12.89 -12.33
C LEU A 180 -8.07 13.99 -12.48
N SER A 181 -7.16 14.16 -11.50
CA SER A 181 -6.08 15.15 -11.61
C SER A 181 -5.05 14.81 -12.70
N PHE A 182 -4.91 13.53 -13.06
CA PHE A 182 -4.10 13.10 -14.20
C PHE A 182 -4.81 13.23 -15.55
N GLY A 183 -6.08 13.69 -15.58
CA GLY A 183 -6.84 13.91 -16.81
C GLY A 183 -7.60 12.69 -17.34
N PHE A 184 -7.87 11.69 -16.51
CA PHE A 184 -8.76 10.58 -16.87
C PHE A 184 -10.24 10.95 -16.65
N LYS A 185 -11.11 10.37 -17.47
CA LYS A 185 -12.55 10.30 -17.22
C LYS A 185 -12.84 9.17 -16.24
N VAL A 186 -13.32 9.49 -15.04
CA VAL A 186 -13.54 8.49 -13.98
C VAL A 186 -15.01 8.39 -13.63
N ILE A 187 -15.50 7.17 -13.40
CA ILE A 187 -16.77 6.91 -12.72
C ILE A 187 -16.57 5.85 -11.63
N VAL A 188 -17.18 6.06 -10.47
CA VAL A 188 -17.14 5.12 -9.35
C VAL A 188 -18.50 4.45 -9.20
N LEU A 189 -18.54 3.13 -9.17
CA LEU A 189 -19.75 2.33 -8.90
C LEU A 189 -19.71 1.84 -7.45
N GLU A 190 -20.66 2.29 -6.63
CA GLU A 190 -20.75 1.95 -5.21
C GLU A 190 -22.03 1.16 -4.94
N GLY A 191 -21.90 -0.03 -4.35
CA GLY A 191 -23.03 -0.90 -4.03
C GLY A 191 -23.93 -0.33 -2.93
N ARG A 192 -23.37 0.44 -2.00
CA ARG A 192 -24.12 1.09 -0.91
C ARG A 192 -24.79 2.38 -1.40
N ASN A 193 -25.68 2.90 -0.57
CA ASN A 193 -26.25 4.24 -0.71
C ASN A 193 -25.37 5.34 -0.07
N ARG A 194 -24.10 5.04 0.19
CA ARG A 194 -23.11 5.94 0.80
C ARG A 194 -21.71 5.57 0.36
N ALA A 195 -20.80 6.54 0.38
CA ALA A 195 -19.37 6.29 0.23
C ALA A 195 -18.72 5.84 1.56
N GLY A 196 -17.42 5.55 1.50
CA GLY A 196 -16.56 5.23 2.65
C GLY A 196 -16.38 3.75 2.91
N GLY A 197 -17.31 2.90 2.46
CA GLY A 197 -17.25 1.45 2.68
C GLY A 197 -17.11 1.11 4.17
N ARG A 198 -15.97 0.52 4.55
CA ARG A 198 -15.59 0.17 5.92
C ARG A 198 -15.12 1.34 6.78
N VAL A 199 -14.95 2.53 6.22
CA VAL A 199 -14.86 3.78 6.99
C VAL A 199 -16.25 4.36 7.09
N TYR A 200 -16.89 4.17 8.24
CA TYR A 200 -18.31 4.47 8.42
C TYR A 200 -18.56 5.12 9.76
N THR A 201 -18.91 6.41 9.71
CA THR A 201 -19.43 7.14 10.87
C THR A 201 -20.94 7.24 10.77
N GLN A 202 -21.63 6.93 11.87
CA GLN A 202 -23.05 7.23 12.02
C GLN A 202 -23.22 8.46 12.90
N LYS A 203 -24.14 9.35 12.50
CA LYS A 203 -24.65 10.41 13.38
C LYS A 203 -25.79 9.82 14.20
N MET A 204 -25.58 9.68 15.50
CA MET A 204 -26.55 9.12 16.44
C MET A 204 -27.21 10.27 17.21
N ASP A 205 -28.50 10.16 17.48
CA ASP A 205 -29.29 11.16 18.20
C ASP A 205 -28.83 11.30 19.65
N GLN A 206 -28.83 12.54 20.12
CA GLN A 206 -28.47 12.94 21.47
C GLN A 206 -29.40 14.07 21.91
N GLY A 207 -30.71 13.80 21.97
CA GLY A 207 -31.70 14.75 22.49
C GLY A 207 -31.76 16.05 21.68
N GLY A 208 -31.76 15.95 20.34
CA GLY A 208 -31.81 17.11 19.44
C GLY A 208 -30.44 17.64 18.99
N LYS A 209 -29.34 17.05 19.48
CA LYS A 209 -27.99 17.13 18.88
C LYS A 209 -27.60 15.77 18.31
N PHE A 210 -26.41 15.66 17.72
CA PHE A 210 -25.90 14.41 17.21
C PHE A 210 -24.49 14.12 17.71
N ALA A 211 -24.23 12.87 18.06
CA ALA A 211 -22.90 12.35 18.29
C ALA A 211 -22.39 11.59 17.05
N ALA A 212 -21.19 11.89 16.60
CA ALA A 212 -20.54 11.20 15.48
C ALA A 212 -19.77 9.97 15.97
N VAL A 213 -20.19 8.78 15.56
CA VAL A 213 -19.63 7.51 16.06
C VAL A 213 -19.09 6.65 14.92
N ASP A 214 -17.80 6.31 14.98
CA ASP A 214 -17.15 5.47 13.98
C ASP A 214 -17.42 3.97 14.22
N LEU A 215 -18.34 3.43 13.41
CA LEU A 215 -18.75 2.02 13.41
C LEU A 215 -17.77 1.12 12.65
N GLY A 216 -16.91 1.70 11.80
CA GLY A 216 -15.87 1.02 11.05
C GLY A 216 -14.47 1.46 11.48
N GLY A 217 -13.59 1.73 10.51
CA GLY A 217 -12.25 2.28 10.78
C GLY A 217 -12.31 3.58 11.59
N SER A 218 -11.70 3.58 12.77
CA SER A 218 -11.82 4.65 13.77
C SER A 218 -10.51 5.34 14.15
N VAL A 219 -9.39 4.61 14.14
CA VAL A 219 -8.10 5.12 14.62
C VAL A 219 -7.19 5.42 13.44
N ILE A 220 -6.54 6.59 13.46
CA ILE A 220 -5.40 6.91 12.60
C ILE A 220 -4.15 6.46 13.34
N THR A 221 -3.54 5.37 12.90
CA THR A 221 -2.38 4.73 13.53
C THR A 221 -1.08 5.38 13.07
N GLY A 222 -0.51 6.23 13.93
CA GLY A 222 0.66 7.02 13.61
C GLY A 222 0.31 8.18 12.67
N ILE A 223 0.93 9.33 12.87
CA ILE A 223 0.58 10.56 12.14
C ILE A 223 1.74 11.13 11.32
N HIS A 224 3.00 10.77 11.61
CA HIS A 224 4.15 11.42 10.96
C HIS A 224 4.21 11.13 9.45
N ALA A 225 4.08 9.87 9.06
CA ALA A 225 4.11 9.43 7.66
C ALA A 225 2.71 9.24 7.06
N ASN A 226 1.68 9.26 7.90
CA ASN A 226 0.37 8.78 7.53
C ASN A 226 -0.38 9.76 6.62
N PRO A 227 -0.78 9.35 5.41
CA PRO A 227 -1.49 10.25 4.50
C PRO A 227 -2.82 10.75 5.08
N LEU A 228 -3.45 10.02 6.00
CA LEU A 228 -4.69 10.48 6.62
C LEU A 228 -4.47 11.67 7.57
N GLY A 229 -3.29 11.78 8.18
CA GLY A 229 -2.87 12.98 8.92
C GLY A 229 -2.76 14.19 8.01
N VAL A 230 -2.19 14.01 6.80
CA VAL A 230 -2.18 15.06 5.76
C VAL A 230 -3.60 15.52 5.41
N LEU A 231 -4.53 14.58 5.21
CA LEU A 231 -5.93 14.92 4.90
C LEU A 231 -6.59 15.69 6.06
N ALA A 232 -6.33 15.30 7.31
CA ALA A 232 -6.81 16.02 8.49
C ALA A 232 -6.27 17.46 8.53
N ARG A 233 -4.96 17.65 8.26
CA ARG A 233 -4.32 18.97 8.15
C ARG A 233 -4.94 19.78 7.02
N GLN A 234 -5.14 19.21 5.82
CA GLN A 234 -5.79 19.88 4.69
C GLN A 234 -7.18 20.42 5.05
N LEU A 235 -7.92 19.68 5.87
CA LEU A 235 -9.28 20.01 6.30
C LEU A 235 -9.34 20.83 7.61
N SER A 236 -8.20 21.16 8.23
CA SER A 236 -8.14 21.76 9.57
C SER A 236 -8.95 20.99 10.63
N ILE A 237 -8.91 19.65 10.59
CA ILE A 237 -9.64 18.84 11.58
C ILE A 237 -8.71 18.54 12.75
N PRO A 238 -9.09 18.89 13.99
CA PRO A 238 -8.33 18.50 15.16
C PRO A 238 -8.24 16.99 15.29
N LEU A 239 -7.03 16.52 15.60
CA LEU A 239 -6.78 15.14 16.02
C LEU A 239 -6.75 15.09 17.54
N HIS A 240 -7.25 14.00 18.11
CA HIS A 240 -7.17 13.71 19.53
C HIS A 240 -6.27 12.50 19.72
N LYS A 241 -5.09 12.71 20.32
CA LYS A 241 -4.20 11.61 20.72
C LYS A 241 -4.96 10.68 21.67
N VAL A 242 -4.98 9.40 21.34
CA VAL A 242 -5.46 8.36 22.25
C VAL A 242 -4.49 8.30 23.43
N ARG A 243 -5.00 8.53 24.64
CA ARG A 243 -4.19 8.47 25.87
C ARG A 243 -3.76 7.03 26.16
N ASP A 244 -2.54 6.87 26.66
CA ASP A 244 -1.95 5.55 26.97
C ASP A 244 -2.60 4.86 28.19
N ASN A 245 -3.36 5.60 28.99
CA ASN A 245 -3.98 5.07 30.21
C ASN A 245 -5.23 4.24 29.89
N CYS A 246 -5.14 2.91 30.05
CA CYS A 246 -6.22 1.95 29.89
C CYS A 246 -6.42 1.13 31.18
N PRO A 247 -7.20 1.60 32.16
CA PRO A 247 -7.46 0.82 33.36
C PRO A 247 -8.23 -0.46 33.04
N LEU A 248 -7.86 -1.56 33.70
CA LEU A 248 -8.53 -2.86 33.58
C LEU A 248 -9.39 -3.16 34.81
N PHE A 249 -10.55 -3.74 34.56
CA PHE A 249 -11.50 -4.16 35.60
C PHE A 249 -11.71 -5.67 35.57
N LYS A 250 -11.76 -6.28 36.75
CA LYS A 250 -12.13 -7.69 36.95
C LYS A 250 -13.62 -7.91 36.64
N PRO A 251 -14.07 -9.16 36.45
CA PRO A 251 -15.49 -9.45 36.17
C PRO A 251 -16.46 -9.00 37.27
N ASP A 252 -15.99 -8.88 38.51
CA ASP A 252 -16.75 -8.36 39.65
C ASP A 252 -16.78 -6.82 39.73
N GLY A 253 -16.12 -6.13 38.79
CA GLY A 253 -16.03 -4.68 38.71
C GLY A 253 -14.88 -4.05 39.50
N ALA A 254 -14.13 -4.83 40.28
CA ALA A 254 -12.97 -4.31 41.00
C ALA A 254 -11.84 -3.92 40.02
N PRO A 255 -11.08 -2.85 40.29
CA PRO A 255 -9.90 -2.53 39.48
C PRO A 255 -8.84 -3.63 39.62
N VAL A 256 -8.13 -3.91 38.54
CA VAL A 256 -6.96 -4.80 38.54
C VAL A 256 -5.80 -4.10 39.25
N ASP A 257 -5.02 -4.86 40.03
CA ASP A 257 -3.82 -4.34 40.65
C ASP A 257 -2.74 -4.03 39.59
N LYS A 258 -2.18 -2.82 39.64
CA LYS A 258 -1.22 -2.34 38.63
C LYS A 258 0.06 -3.17 38.55
N VAL A 259 0.49 -3.76 39.66
CA VAL A 259 1.71 -4.58 39.68
C VAL A 259 1.45 -5.91 38.98
N ILE A 260 0.28 -6.52 39.22
CA ILE A 260 -0.12 -7.75 38.53
C ILE A 260 -0.31 -7.47 37.03
N ASP A 261 -1.01 -6.39 36.68
CA ASP A 261 -1.21 -5.95 35.30
C ASP A 261 0.12 -5.83 34.53
N SER A 262 1.05 -5.02 35.05
CA SER A 262 2.39 -4.86 34.45
C SER A 262 3.19 -6.17 34.39
N ASN A 263 3.06 -7.05 35.39
CA ASN A 263 3.75 -8.34 35.36
C ASN A 263 3.22 -9.26 34.27
N VAL A 264 1.90 -9.32 34.09
CA VAL A 264 1.26 -10.15 33.05
C VAL A 264 1.53 -9.58 31.66
N GLU A 265 1.53 -8.25 31.51
CA GLU A 265 1.93 -7.59 30.26
C GLU A 265 3.37 -7.98 29.87
N ILE A 266 4.32 -7.95 30.82
CA ILE A 266 5.70 -8.40 30.58
C ILE A 266 5.75 -9.88 30.19
N ILE A 267 4.93 -10.74 30.82
CA ILE A 267 4.84 -12.16 30.47
C ILE A 267 4.32 -12.32 29.04
N PHE A 268 3.24 -11.63 28.68
CA PHE A 268 2.65 -11.66 27.35
C PHE A 268 3.66 -11.25 26.27
N ASN A 269 4.37 -10.14 26.47
CA ASN A 269 5.41 -9.68 25.55
C ASN A 269 6.56 -10.70 25.42
N LYS A 270 7.01 -11.29 26.54
CA LYS A 270 8.01 -12.37 26.50
C LYS A 270 7.54 -13.62 25.78
N LEU A 271 6.25 -13.96 25.86
CA LEU A 271 5.71 -15.08 25.08
C LEU A 271 5.80 -14.79 23.59
N LEU A 272 5.49 -13.56 23.14
CA LEU A 272 5.65 -13.14 21.75
C LEU A 272 7.13 -13.17 21.31
N ASP A 273 8.06 -12.68 22.15
CA ASP A 273 9.50 -12.79 21.87
C ASP A 273 9.92 -14.25 21.66
N LYS A 274 9.39 -15.17 22.48
CA LYS A 274 9.64 -16.61 22.34
C LYS A 274 9.01 -17.21 21.10
N VAL A 275 7.85 -16.74 20.65
CA VAL A 275 7.29 -17.12 19.34
C VAL A 275 8.28 -16.74 18.23
N THR A 276 8.85 -15.53 18.28
CA THR A 276 9.83 -15.07 17.28
C THR A 276 11.12 -15.88 17.32
N GLU A 277 11.64 -16.21 18.51
CA GLU A 277 12.80 -17.11 18.64
C GLU A 277 12.51 -18.50 18.06
N LEU A 278 11.36 -19.09 18.39
CA LEU A 278 10.95 -20.40 17.88
C LEU A 278 10.77 -20.39 16.36
N ARG A 279 10.21 -19.31 15.80
CA ARG A 279 10.07 -19.12 14.35
C ARG A 279 11.42 -19.27 13.64
N GLN A 280 12.50 -18.70 14.20
CA GLN A 280 13.84 -18.80 13.61
C GLN A 280 14.40 -20.23 13.67
N ILE A 281 14.07 -20.99 14.73
CA ILE A 281 14.52 -22.38 14.90
C ILE A 281 13.73 -23.34 13.99
N MET A 282 12.43 -23.14 13.89
CA MET A 282 11.52 -24.03 13.15
C MET A 282 11.61 -23.86 11.63
N GLY A 283 12.13 -22.72 11.15
CA GLY A 283 12.24 -22.43 9.72
C GLY A 283 10.90 -22.57 9.01
N GLY A 284 10.88 -23.26 7.87
CA GLY A 284 9.68 -23.43 7.05
C GLY A 284 8.51 -24.15 7.72
N PHE A 285 8.74 -24.94 8.78
CA PHE A 285 7.67 -25.64 9.51
C PHE A 285 6.75 -24.67 10.28
N ALA A 286 7.22 -23.46 10.61
CA ALA A 286 6.39 -22.44 11.25
C ALA A 286 5.20 -21.99 10.37
N ASN A 287 5.25 -22.24 9.05
CA ASN A 287 4.21 -21.84 8.11
C ASN A 287 2.90 -22.61 8.28
N ASP A 288 2.96 -23.80 8.87
CA ASP A 288 1.82 -24.70 9.08
C ASP A 288 1.25 -24.65 10.51
N ILE A 289 1.73 -23.71 11.33
CA ILE A 289 1.40 -23.65 12.76
C ILE A 289 0.74 -22.31 13.08
N SER A 290 -0.31 -22.35 13.89
CA SER A 290 -0.99 -21.16 14.35
C SER A 290 -0.26 -20.48 15.51
N LEU A 291 -0.34 -19.15 15.57
CA LEU A 291 0.18 -18.36 16.68
C LEU A 291 -0.43 -18.82 18.02
N GLY A 292 -1.73 -19.10 18.03
CA GLY A 292 -2.45 -19.60 19.20
C GLY A 292 -1.87 -20.91 19.74
N SER A 293 -1.58 -21.88 18.87
CA SER A 293 -0.97 -23.16 19.28
C SER A 293 0.40 -22.98 19.91
N VAL A 294 1.23 -22.06 19.38
CA VAL A 294 2.54 -21.78 19.95
C VAL A 294 2.40 -21.09 21.31
N LEU A 295 1.55 -20.07 21.42
CA LEU A 295 1.32 -19.34 22.67
C LEU A 295 0.77 -20.25 23.77
N GLU A 296 -0.17 -21.14 23.45
CA GLU A 296 -0.69 -22.13 24.39
C GLU A 296 0.42 -23.07 24.88
N THR A 297 1.23 -23.60 23.96
CA THR A 297 2.36 -24.50 24.28
C THR A 297 3.37 -23.80 25.19
N LEU A 298 3.74 -22.55 24.88
CA LEU A 298 4.68 -21.76 25.67
C LEU A 298 4.13 -21.42 27.06
N THR A 299 2.85 -21.09 27.14
CA THR A 299 2.16 -20.80 28.41
C THR A 299 2.21 -22.01 29.34
N GLN A 300 1.95 -23.21 28.80
CA GLN A 300 2.04 -24.47 29.53
C GLN A 300 3.49 -24.82 29.92
N LEU A 301 4.44 -24.68 28.98
CA LEU A 301 5.85 -25.03 29.18
C LEU A 301 6.52 -24.19 30.28
N TYR A 302 6.30 -22.88 30.24
CA TYR A 302 6.85 -21.96 31.26
C TYR A 302 5.99 -21.87 32.52
N ALA A 303 4.84 -22.54 32.54
CA ALA A 303 3.89 -22.55 33.64
C ALA A 303 3.57 -21.12 34.12
N VAL A 304 3.26 -20.21 33.20
CA VAL A 304 2.88 -18.82 33.50
C VAL A 304 1.35 -18.68 33.63
N ALA A 305 0.89 -17.56 34.20
CA ALA A 305 -0.53 -17.28 34.44
C ALA A 305 -1.27 -18.38 35.22
N LYS A 306 -0.74 -18.72 36.41
CA LYS A 306 -1.24 -19.85 37.21
C LYS A 306 -2.48 -19.50 38.01
N SER A 307 -2.55 -18.28 38.53
CA SER A 307 -3.72 -17.81 39.25
C SER A 307 -4.86 -17.49 38.28
N THR A 308 -6.10 -17.55 38.78
CA THR A 308 -7.28 -17.18 37.99
C THR A 308 -7.16 -15.76 37.44
N GLU A 309 -6.70 -14.81 38.27
CA GLU A 309 -6.55 -13.41 37.86
C GLU A 309 -5.48 -13.21 36.78
N GLU A 310 -4.30 -13.83 36.92
CA GLU A 310 -3.26 -13.74 35.88
C GLU A 310 -3.72 -14.37 34.56
N ARG A 311 -4.50 -15.47 34.61
CA ARG A 311 -5.07 -16.09 33.41
C ARG A 311 -6.05 -15.17 32.71
N GLN A 312 -6.97 -14.57 33.47
CA GLN A 312 -7.95 -13.63 32.93
C GLN A 312 -7.28 -12.39 32.32
N LEU A 313 -6.20 -11.91 32.91
CA LEU A 313 -5.37 -10.83 32.35
C LEU A 313 -4.65 -11.26 31.07
N LEU A 314 -4.03 -12.44 31.07
CA LEU A 314 -3.39 -12.97 29.86
C LEU A 314 -4.41 -13.12 28.74
N ASP A 315 -5.60 -13.64 29.03
CA ASP A 315 -6.70 -13.73 28.06
C ASP A 315 -7.14 -12.37 27.54
N TRP A 316 -7.12 -11.31 28.36
CA TRP A 316 -7.39 -9.95 27.90
C TRP A 316 -6.33 -9.46 26.89
N HIS A 317 -5.05 -9.71 27.14
CA HIS A 317 -3.99 -9.38 26.17
C HIS A 317 -4.10 -10.20 24.89
N LEU A 318 -4.44 -11.49 25.00
CA LEU A 318 -4.71 -12.35 23.84
C LEU A 318 -5.93 -11.85 23.04
N ALA A 319 -7.00 -11.41 23.70
CA ALA A 319 -8.15 -10.79 23.07
C ALA A 319 -7.79 -9.47 22.36
N ASN A 320 -6.89 -8.67 22.96
CA ASN A 320 -6.38 -7.44 22.35
C ASN A 320 -5.55 -7.72 21.09
N LEU A 321 -4.79 -8.83 21.08
CA LEU A 321 -4.08 -9.31 19.89
C LEU A 321 -5.03 -9.81 18.80
N GLU A 322 -6.11 -10.51 19.17
CA GLU A 322 -7.19 -10.90 18.25
C GLU A 322 -7.92 -9.68 17.69
N TYR A 323 -8.10 -8.63 18.48
CA TYR A 323 -8.64 -7.35 18.03
C TYR A 323 -7.74 -6.69 16.98
N ALA A 324 -6.44 -6.57 17.26
CA ALA A 324 -5.49 -5.95 16.35
C ALA A 324 -5.49 -6.63 14.97
N ASN A 325 -5.59 -7.96 14.95
CA ASN A 325 -5.59 -8.76 13.72
C ASN A 325 -6.99 -9.02 13.13
N ALA A 326 -8.05 -8.74 13.89
CA ALA A 326 -9.42 -9.23 13.67
C ALA A 326 -9.52 -10.74 13.35
N GLY A 327 -8.54 -11.55 13.74
CA GLY A 327 -8.50 -12.99 13.49
C GLY A 327 -8.36 -13.74 14.80
N CYS A 328 -8.91 -14.96 14.86
CA CYS A 328 -8.69 -15.83 16.01
C CYS A 328 -7.22 -16.28 16.03
N LEU A 329 -6.61 -16.37 17.21
CA LEU A 329 -5.20 -16.79 17.31
C LEU A 329 -4.94 -18.19 16.73
N SER A 330 -5.96 -19.04 16.73
CA SER A 330 -5.97 -20.39 16.13
C SER A 330 -5.83 -20.38 14.60
N GLU A 331 -6.05 -19.24 13.95
CA GLU A 331 -5.93 -19.08 12.49
C GLU A 331 -4.71 -18.26 12.08
N LEU A 332 -4.19 -17.39 12.95
CA LEU A 332 -3.04 -16.51 12.64
C LEU A 332 -1.76 -17.31 12.41
N SER A 333 -0.99 -16.94 11.40
CA SER A 333 0.29 -17.59 11.09
C SER A 333 1.34 -17.30 12.16
N ALA A 334 1.88 -18.33 12.82
CA ALA A 334 3.01 -18.14 13.73
C ALA A 334 4.26 -17.58 13.02
N ALA A 335 4.37 -17.76 11.70
CA ALA A 335 5.49 -17.30 10.89
C ALA A 335 5.37 -15.85 10.39
N TYR A 336 4.16 -15.34 10.18
CA TYR A 336 3.94 -14.13 9.39
C TYR A 336 2.81 -13.20 9.88
N TRP A 337 2.25 -13.42 11.08
CA TRP A 337 1.16 -12.58 11.59
C TRP A 337 1.55 -11.10 11.76
N ASP A 338 2.82 -10.85 12.08
CA ASP A 338 3.48 -9.56 12.39
C ASP A 338 4.38 -9.07 11.23
N GLN A 339 4.14 -9.53 10.00
CA GLN A 339 5.01 -9.22 8.85
C GLN A 339 5.06 -7.73 8.48
N ASP A 340 4.06 -6.94 8.91
CA ASP A 340 3.94 -5.51 8.67
C ASP A 340 4.54 -4.63 9.79
N ASP A 341 4.89 -5.19 10.94
CA ASP A 341 5.48 -4.45 12.07
C ASP A 341 6.68 -3.57 11.67
N PRO A 342 7.62 -4.00 10.79
CA PRO A 342 8.74 -3.16 10.38
C PRO A 342 8.35 -1.89 9.63
N TYR A 343 7.09 -1.77 9.18
CA TYR A 343 6.57 -0.65 8.41
C TYR A 343 5.69 0.28 9.24
N GLU A 344 5.50 0.02 10.54
CA GLU A 344 4.62 0.83 11.39
C GLU A 344 4.92 2.34 11.26
N MET A 345 3.87 3.13 11.10
CA MET A 345 4.00 4.58 10.97
C MET A 345 4.24 5.23 12.33
N GLY A 346 5.31 6.00 12.45
CA GLY A 346 5.61 6.72 13.69
C GLY A 346 4.60 7.82 14.05
N GLY A 347 4.66 8.23 15.31
CA GLY A 347 3.80 9.26 15.90
C GLY A 347 2.62 8.66 16.65
N ASP A 348 1.83 9.53 17.28
CA ASP A 348 0.72 9.11 18.13
C ASP A 348 -0.44 8.49 17.33
N HIS A 349 -1.17 7.56 17.96
CA HIS A 349 -2.46 7.10 17.45
C HIS A 349 -3.55 8.13 17.80
N CYS A 350 -4.39 8.48 16.82
CA CYS A 350 -5.32 9.58 16.96
C CYS A 350 -6.75 9.22 16.53
N PHE A 351 -7.72 9.78 17.24
CA PHE A 351 -9.10 9.92 16.78
C PHE A 351 -9.29 11.23 16.01
N LEU A 352 -10.18 11.22 15.02
CA LEU A 352 -10.53 12.42 14.25
C LEU A 352 -11.79 13.07 14.81
N ALA A 353 -11.69 14.34 15.22
CA ALA A 353 -12.82 15.06 15.78
C ALA A 353 -14.01 15.17 14.80
N GLY A 354 -15.19 14.73 15.23
CA GLY A 354 -16.41 14.68 14.43
C GLY A 354 -16.53 13.46 13.51
N GLY A 355 -15.63 12.47 13.64
CA GLY A 355 -15.68 11.17 12.98
C GLY A 355 -15.11 11.13 11.55
N ASN A 356 -14.63 9.95 11.15
CA ASN A 356 -13.88 9.75 9.90
C ASN A 356 -14.68 10.02 8.61
N TRP A 357 -16.01 10.10 8.66
CA TRP A 357 -16.83 10.50 7.51
C TRP A 357 -16.44 11.86 6.95
N ARG A 358 -15.84 12.75 7.75
CA ARG A 358 -15.35 14.06 7.27
C ARG A 358 -14.29 13.90 6.19
N LEU A 359 -13.39 12.92 6.34
CA LEU A 359 -12.40 12.57 5.32
C LEU A 359 -13.09 12.04 4.06
N ILE A 360 -14.04 11.12 4.23
CA ILE A 360 -14.78 10.51 3.12
C ILE A 360 -15.58 11.58 2.34
N LYS A 361 -16.27 12.47 3.05
CA LYS A 361 -17.05 13.55 2.45
C LYS A 361 -16.17 14.43 1.57
N ALA A 362 -15.01 14.84 2.09
CA ALA A 362 -14.06 15.67 1.34
C ALA A 362 -13.48 14.94 0.13
N LEU A 363 -13.18 13.64 0.26
CA LEU A 363 -12.69 12.83 -0.86
C LEU A 363 -13.72 12.67 -1.99
N CYS A 364 -15.01 12.66 -1.67
CA CYS A 364 -16.09 12.57 -2.67
C CYS A 364 -16.27 13.85 -3.50
N GLU A 365 -15.75 15.00 -3.06
CA GLU A 365 -15.97 16.28 -3.73
C GLU A 365 -15.38 16.30 -5.13
N GLY A 366 -16.22 16.50 -6.16
CA GLY A 366 -15.80 16.47 -7.57
C GLY A 366 -15.64 15.07 -8.16
N VAL A 367 -15.93 14.00 -7.41
CA VAL A 367 -15.83 12.62 -7.91
C VAL A 367 -17.20 12.14 -8.42
N PRO A 368 -17.32 11.64 -9.67
CA PRO A 368 -18.55 11.06 -10.18
C PRO A 368 -18.82 9.68 -9.56
N ILE A 369 -19.75 9.61 -8.59
CA ILE A 369 -20.10 8.36 -7.88
C ILE A 369 -21.55 7.99 -8.18
N LEU A 370 -21.77 6.74 -8.61
CA LEU A 370 -23.09 6.13 -8.74
C LEU A 370 -23.34 5.16 -7.59
N TYR A 371 -24.24 5.55 -6.69
CA TYR A 371 -24.68 4.74 -5.55
C TYR A 371 -25.73 3.69 -5.92
N GLY A 372 -25.88 2.66 -5.09
CA GLY A 372 -26.82 1.55 -5.30
C GLY A 372 -26.48 0.71 -6.54
N LYS A 373 -25.21 0.70 -6.96
CA LYS A 373 -24.70 -0.05 -8.12
C LYS A 373 -23.84 -1.22 -7.66
N THR A 374 -24.50 -2.30 -7.25
CA THR A 374 -23.82 -3.55 -6.92
C THR A 374 -23.34 -4.23 -8.19
N VAL A 375 -22.03 -4.18 -8.42
CA VAL A 375 -21.38 -4.88 -9.53
C VAL A 375 -21.45 -6.39 -9.30
N ASN A 376 -21.83 -7.13 -10.34
CA ASN A 376 -21.96 -8.59 -10.30
C ASN A 376 -21.13 -9.28 -11.40
N THR A 377 -20.72 -8.58 -12.46
CA THR A 377 -19.81 -9.11 -13.48
C THR A 377 -18.80 -8.05 -13.91
N ILE A 378 -17.54 -8.43 -14.06
CA ILE A 378 -16.47 -7.63 -14.68
C ILE A 378 -15.90 -8.41 -15.85
N ARG A 379 -16.14 -7.92 -17.06
CA ARG A 379 -15.56 -8.43 -18.30
C ARG A 379 -14.32 -7.62 -18.65
N TYR A 380 -13.20 -8.30 -18.87
CA TYR A 380 -11.94 -7.65 -19.18
C TYR A 380 -11.16 -8.41 -20.25
N GLY A 381 -10.38 -7.69 -21.04
CA GLY A 381 -9.54 -8.29 -22.07
C GLY A 381 -9.05 -7.27 -23.09
N ASN A 382 -8.69 -7.76 -24.27
CA ASN A 382 -8.20 -6.93 -25.38
C ASN A 382 -9.33 -6.15 -26.08
N GLU A 383 -10.58 -6.58 -25.92
CA GLU A 383 -11.77 -5.93 -26.52
C GLU A 383 -12.33 -4.78 -25.68
N GLY A 384 -11.67 -4.44 -24.55
CA GLY A 384 -12.09 -3.39 -23.62
C GLY A 384 -12.63 -3.94 -22.30
N ILE A 385 -13.19 -3.05 -21.48
CA ILE A 385 -13.82 -3.39 -20.21
C ILE A 385 -15.34 -3.18 -20.29
N GLU A 386 -16.09 -4.15 -19.78
CA GLU A 386 -17.53 -4.01 -19.50
C GLU A 386 -17.81 -4.43 -18.05
N VAL A 387 -18.36 -3.52 -17.24
CA VAL A 387 -18.76 -3.75 -15.85
C VAL A 387 -20.28 -3.77 -15.77
N ILE A 388 -20.85 -4.83 -15.20
CA ILE A 388 -22.30 -5.05 -15.10
C ILE A 388 -22.72 -4.88 -13.64
N ALA A 389 -23.65 -3.96 -13.39
CA ALA A 389 -24.25 -3.71 -12.08
C ALA A 389 -25.79 -3.76 -12.19
N GLY A 390 -26.39 -4.86 -11.72
CA GLY A 390 -27.79 -5.18 -12.00
C GLY A 390 -28.01 -5.32 -13.52
N ASP A 391 -28.99 -4.58 -14.06
CA ASP A 391 -29.31 -4.58 -15.48
C ASP A 391 -28.52 -3.53 -16.29
N GLN A 392 -27.62 -2.80 -15.64
CA GLN A 392 -26.85 -1.72 -16.27
C GLN A 392 -25.44 -2.17 -16.64
N LYS A 393 -24.99 -1.71 -17.80
CA LYS A 393 -23.65 -1.96 -18.34
C LYS A 393 -22.87 -0.64 -18.42
N PHE A 394 -21.62 -0.69 -17.98
CA PHE A 394 -20.69 0.42 -18.01
C PHE A 394 -19.45 -0.01 -18.78
N GLN A 395 -18.97 0.83 -19.70
CA GLN A 395 -17.79 0.55 -20.51
C GLN A 395 -16.71 1.60 -20.27
N ALA A 396 -15.46 1.15 -20.28
CA ALA A 396 -14.28 1.99 -20.14
C ALA A 396 -13.04 1.30 -20.72
N ASP A 397 -11.92 2.04 -20.77
CA ASP A 397 -10.63 1.49 -21.20
C ASP A 397 -10.03 0.57 -20.13
N MET A 398 -10.26 0.91 -18.85
CA MET A 398 -9.68 0.24 -17.69
C MET A 398 -10.69 0.15 -16.54
N VAL A 399 -10.48 -0.82 -15.64
CA VAL A 399 -11.23 -0.95 -14.39
C VAL A 399 -10.30 -1.15 -13.20
N LEU A 400 -10.60 -0.45 -12.11
CA LEU A 400 -9.99 -0.64 -10.81
C LEU A 400 -11.00 -1.31 -9.87
N CYS A 401 -10.72 -2.55 -9.48
CA CYS A 401 -11.51 -3.29 -8.50
C CYS A 401 -11.00 -2.98 -7.09
N THR A 402 -11.87 -2.43 -6.22
CA THR A 402 -11.53 -2.11 -4.82
C THR A 402 -12.42 -2.81 -3.79
N VAL A 403 -13.09 -3.88 -4.22
CA VAL A 403 -14.02 -4.62 -3.36
C VAL A 403 -13.26 -5.31 -2.22
N PRO A 404 -13.87 -5.44 -1.03
CA PRO A 404 -13.23 -6.13 0.10
C PRO A 404 -12.85 -7.58 -0.24
N LEU A 405 -11.80 -8.10 0.41
CA LEU A 405 -11.37 -9.48 0.23
C LEU A 405 -12.51 -10.48 0.52
N GLY A 406 -13.35 -10.23 1.54
CA GLY A 406 -14.52 -11.06 1.82
C GLY A 406 -15.49 -11.18 0.64
N VAL A 407 -15.68 -10.12 -0.15
CA VAL A 407 -16.51 -10.13 -1.38
C VAL A 407 -15.86 -11.03 -2.44
N LEU A 408 -14.54 -10.95 -2.61
CA LEU A 408 -13.80 -11.83 -3.52
C LEU A 408 -13.87 -13.30 -3.10
N LYS A 409 -13.72 -13.59 -1.80
CA LYS A 409 -13.83 -14.96 -1.24
C LYS A 409 -15.23 -15.55 -1.41
N LYS A 410 -16.28 -14.72 -1.32
CA LYS A 410 -17.66 -15.15 -1.57
C LYS A 410 -18.01 -15.29 -3.06
N ARG A 411 -17.12 -14.86 -3.97
CA ARG A 411 -17.29 -14.96 -5.43
C ARG A 411 -18.60 -14.36 -5.93
N THR A 412 -19.06 -13.29 -5.29
CA THR A 412 -20.31 -12.60 -5.68
C THR A 412 -20.15 -11.77 -6.96
N ILE A 413 -18.90 -11.50 -7.37
CA ILE A 413 -18.56 -10.89 -8.65
C ILE A 413 -17.94 -11.95 -9.55
N ARG A 414 -18.54 -12.13 -10.72
CA ARG A 414 -17.98 -12.98 -11.78
C ARG A 414 -16.98 -12.19 -12.62
N PHE A 415 -15.78 -12.74 -12.76
CA PHE A 415 -14.75 -12.22 -13.65
C PHE A 415 -14.79 -13.01 -14.96
N GLU A 416 -14.81 -12.31 -16.10
CA GLU A 416 -14.81 -12.92 -17.44
C GLU A 416 -13.67 -12.32 -18.28
N PRO A 417 -12.60 -13.10 -18.59
CA PRO A 417 -12.35 -14.49 -18.18
C PRO A 417 -12.13 -14.63 -16.66
N GLU A 418 -12.12 -15.86 -16.16
CA GLU A 418 -11.88 -16.12 -14.74
C GLU A 418 -10.49 -15.63 -14.30
N LEU A 419 -10.37 -15.24 -13.02
CA LEU A 419 -9.10 -14.83 -12.45
C LEU A 419 -8.08 -15.99 -12.49
N PRO A 420 -6.79 -15.73 -12.74
CA PRO A 420 -5.78 -16.78 -12.75
C PRO A 420 -5.72 -17.55 -11.42
N GLN A 421 -5.41 -18.85 -11.49
CA GLN A 421 -5.37 -19.74 -10.32
C GLN A 421 -4.45 -19.21 -9.20
N ARG A 422 -3.34 -18.56 -9.55
CA ARG A 422 -2.44 -17.93 -8.57
C ARG A 422 -3.15 -16.87 -7.72
N LYS A 423 -3.99 -16.03 -8.34
CA LYS A 423 -4.76 -14.98 -7.67
C LYS A 423 -5.93 -15.56 -6.87
N LEU A 424 -6.63 -16.55 -7.42
CA LEU A 424 -7.68 -17.29 -6.69
C LEU A 424 -7.10 -17.96 -5.43
N ALA A 425 -5.95 -18.62 -5.53
CA ALA A 425 -5.31 -19.27 -4.40
C ALA A 425 -4.87 -18.25 -3.32
N ALA A 426 -4.40 -17.06 -3.70
CA ALA A 426 -4.09 -15.99 -2.74
C ALA A 426 -5.36 -15.45 -2.05
N ILE A 427 -6.45 -15.26 -2.80
CA ILE A 427 -7.77 -14.90 -2.24
C ILE A 427 -8.22 -15.95 -1.22
N GLU A 428 -8.03 -17.24 -1.52
CA GLU A 428 -8.42 -18.31 -0.62
C GLU A 428 -7.52 -18.40 0.63
N ARG A 429 -6.21 -18.23 0.45
CA ARG A 429 -5.22 -18.30 1.53
C ARG A 429 -5.22 -17.10 2.46
N LEU A 430 -5.52 -15.88 2.01
CA LEU A 430 -5.58 -14.74 2.93
C LEU A 430 -6.76 -14.89 3.90
N GLY A 431 -6.51 -14.56 5.17
CA GLY A 431 -7.54 -14.48 6.19
C GLY A 431 -8.38 -13.23 5.98
N PHE A 432 -9.68 -13.32 6.28
CA PHE A 432 -10.55 -12.15 6.32
C PHE A 432 -11.33 -12.16 7.61
N GLY A 433 -10.88 -11.31 8.52
CA GLY A 433 -11.25 -11.29 9.92
C GLY A 433 -12.62 -10.70 10.20
N LEU A 434 -12.95 -10.70 11.50
CA LEU A 434 -14.18 -10.13 12.03
C LEU A 434 -13.93 -9.40 13.34
N LEU A 435 -14.38 -8.15 13.38
CA LEU A 435 -14.42 -7.30 14.56
C LEU A 435 -15.73 -6.53 14.53
N ASN A 436 -16.46 -6.56 15.64
CA ASN A 436 -17.71 -5.81 15.79
C ASN A 436 -17.65 -4.82 16.95
N LYS A 437 -18.59 -3.87 16.91
CA LYS A 437 -18.71 -2.76 17.85
C LYS A 437 -20.14 -2.65 18.36
N VAL A 438 -20.30 -2.32 19.63
CA VAL A 438 -21.55 -1.82 20.20
C VAL A 438 -21.36 -0.35 20.54
N ALA A 439 -21.90 0.53 19.70
CA ALA A 439 -21.90 1.97 19.92
C ALA A 439 -23.11 2.36 20.78
N MET A 440 -22.87 3.13 21.84
CA MET A 440 -23.88 3.53 22.82
C MET A 440 -23.77 5.03 23.11
N VAL A 441 -24.85 5.78 22.86
CA VAL A 441 -24.99 7.18 23.27
C VAL A 441 -25.72 7.23 24.59
N PHE A 442 -25.16 7.86 25.63
CA PHE A 442 -25.77 7.98 26.94
C PHE A 442 -26.38 9.37 27.19
N PRO A 443 -27.13 9.58 28.29
CA PRO A 443 -27.57 10.92 28.68
C PRO A 443 -26.44 11.84 29.15
N HIS A 444 -25.40 11.29 29.77
CA HIS A 444 -24.23 12.02 30.27
C HIS A 444 -23.02 11.08 30.35
N VAL A 445 -21.81 11.65 30.47
CA VAL A 445 -20.57 10.90 30.70
C VAL A 445 -20.54 10.47 32.16
N PHE A 446 -20.55 9.15 32.43
CA PHE A 446 -20.46 8.60 33.79
C PHE A 446 -19.13 7.89 34.07
N TRP A 447 -18.33 7.60 33.03
CA TRP A 447 -17.07 6.87 33.11
C TRP A 447 -15.82 7.76 33.31
N GLY A 448 -16.01 9.08 33.39
CA GLY A 448 -14.94 10.07 33.52
C GLY A 448 -14.46 10.66 32.19
N GLU A 449 -13.94 11.89 32.24
CA GLU A 449 -13.53 12.67 31.05
C GLU A 449 -12.03 12.49 30.69
N ASP A 450 -11.26 11.89 31.61
CA ASP A 450 -9.82 11.66 31.46
C ASP A 450 -9.48 10.28 30.86
N LEU A 451 -10.51 9.47 30.55
CA LEU A 451 -10.35 8.13 29.97
C LEU A 451 -10.78 8.11 28.50
N ASP A 452 -9.87 7.63 27.66
CA ASP A 452 -10.14 7.33 26.24
C ASP A 452 -10.43 5.84 26.05
N THR A 453 -9.86 4.99 26.91
CA THR A 453 -10.03 3.54 26.89
C THR A 453 -10.14 2.96 28.30
N PHE A 454 -10.82 1.82 28.44
CA PHE A 454 -10.74 0.95 29.62
C PHE A 454 -11.14 -0.48 29.22
N GLY A 455 -10.60 -1.47 29.93
CA GLY A 455 -10.82 -2.89 29.65
C GLY A 455 -11.58 -3.61 30.74
N CYS A 456 -12.23 -4.72 30.38
CA CYS A 456 -12.84 -5.65 31.31
C CYS A 456 -12.32 -7.05 31.04
N LEU A 457 -11.86 -7.73 32.08
CA LEU A 457 -11.46 -9.14 32.00
C LEU A 457 -12.70 -10.04 31.82
N SER A 458 -12.51 -11.18 31.17
CA SER A 458 -13.53 -12.21 31.02
C SER A 458 -13.36 -13.31 32.07
N GLU A 459 -14.45 -13.93 32.52
CA GLU A 459 -14.39 -15.11 33.38
C GLU A 459 -13.92 -16.36 32.63
N HIS A 460 -14.21 -16.42 31.32
CA HIS A 460 -13.95 -17.57 30.48
C HIS A 460 -13.12 -17.19 29.25
N SER A 461 -12.19 -18.07 28.86
CA SER A 461 -11.24 -17.84 27.77
C SER A 461 -11.91 -17.87 26.40
N ASP A 462 -12.99 -18.64 26.22
CA ASP A 462 -13.79 -18.71 24.97
C ASP A 462 -14.58 -17.42 24.71
N THR A 463 -14.88 -16.65 25.75
CA THR A 463 -15.55 -15.34 25.64
C THR A 463 -14.60 -14.15 25.86
N ARG A 464 -13.28 -14.36 25.84
CA ARG A 464 -12.28 -13.31 26.15
C ARG A 464 -12.40 -12.04 25.32
N GLY A 465 -12.90 -12.16 24.09
CA GLY A 465 -13.11 -11.04 23.17
C GLY A 465 -14.47 -10.35 23.30
N GLU A 466 -15.39 -10.82 24.14
CA GLU A 466 -16.73 -10.22 24.32
C GLU A 466 -16.65 -8.98 25.21
N PHE A 467 -16.82 -7.78 24.62
CA PHE A 467 -16.84 -6.49 25.34
C PHE A 467 -15.59 -6.23 26.20
N PHE A 468 -14.44 -6.76 25.78
CA PHE A 468 -13.19 -6.73 26.54
C PHE A 468 -12.56 -5.32 26.62
N LEU A 469 -12.84 -4.45 25.65
CA LEU A 469 -12.28 -3.10 25.54
C LEU A 469 -13.36 -2.09 25.15
N PHE A 470 -13.36 -0.96 25.86
CA PHE A 470 -14.28 0.15 25.65
C PHE A 470 -13.50 1.39 25.20
N TYR A 471 -13.98 2.03 24.14
CA TYR A 471 -13.51 3.34 23.70
C TYR A 471 -14.49 4.43 24.10
N SER A 472 -13.94 5.49 24.67
CA SER A 472 -14.63 6.71 25.05
C SER A 472 -14.46 7.75 23.95
N TYR A 473 -15.56 8.09 23.30
CA TYR A 473 -15.58 9.04 22.18
C TYR A 473 -16.01 10.44 22.61
N HIS A 474 -16.19 10.70 23.91
CA HIS A 474 -16.81 11.94 24.38
C HIS A 474 -16.04 13.20 23.98
N THR A 475 -14.71 13.12 23.85
CA THR A 475 -13.85 14.23 23.41
C THR A 475 -14.00 14.55 21.92
N VAL A 476 -14.35 13.57 21.09
CA VAL A 476 -14.30 13.68 19.62
C VAL A 476 -15.66 13.59 18.94
N SER A 477 -16.64 12.91 19.53
CA SER A 477 -17.94 12.64 18.88
C SER A 477 -18.93 13.80 19.00
N GLY A 478 -18.74 14.71 19.96
CA GLY A 478 -19.70 15.76 20.29
C GLY A 478 -20.80 15.32 21.28
N GLY A 479 -20.73 14.10 21.81
CA GLY A 479 -21.68 13.59 22.82
C GLY A 479 -21.09 12.48 23.71
N PRO A 480 -21.80 12.06 24.77
CA PRO A 480 -21.36 11.01 25.70
C PRO A 480 -21.48 9.63 25.04
N VAL A 481 -20.44 9.22 24.32
CA VAL A 481 -20.42 7.96 23.56
C VAL A 481 -19.39 6.99 24.13
N LEU A 482 -19.84 5.76 24.37
CA LEU A 482 -18.97 4.59 24.54
C LEU A 482 -19.15 3.62 23.37
N VAL A 483 -18.05 2.99 22.98
CA VAL A 483 -18.03 1.90 21.99
C VAL A 483 -17.38 0.69 22.64
N ALA A 484 -18.12 -0.41 22.79
CA ALA A 484 -17.56 -1.68 23.25
C ALA A 484 -17.10 -2.53 22.05
N LEU A 485 -15.92 -3.12 22.13
CA LEU A 485 -15.34 -3.95 21.07
C LEU A 485 -15.64 -5.43 21.29
N VAL A 486 -15.81 -6.16 20.18
CA VAL A 486 -16.03 -7.61 20.17
C VAL A 486 -15.12 -8.28 19.14
N ALA A 487 -14.15 -9.05 19.61
CA ALA A 487 -13.09 -9.67 18.80
C ALA A 487 -13.02 -11.20 18.98
N GLY A 488 -12.15 -11.85 18.21
CA GLY A 488 -11.93 -13.30 18.28
C GLY A 488 -13.19 -14.13 18.01
N GLU A 489 -13.29 -15.28 18.67
CA GLU A 489 -14.43 -16.20 18.52
C GLU A 489 -15.77 -15.55 18.94
N ALA A 490 -15.74 -14.68 19.96
CA ALA A 490 -16.92 -13.94 20.42
C ALA A 490 -17.57 -13.10 19.30
N ALA A 491 -16.77 -12.56 18.37
CA ALA A 491 -17.29 -11.79 17.24
C ALA A 491 -18.16 -12.62 16.28
N GLN A 492 -17.89 -13.92 16.17
CA GLN A 492 -18.67 -14.84 15.33
C GLN A 492 -20.05 -15.13 15.93
N ILE A 493 -20.09 -15.41 17.24
CA ILE A 493 -21.34 -15.64 17.97
C ILE A 493 -22.19 -14.36 17.98
N PHE A 494 -21.53 -13.21 18.13
CA PHE A 494 -22.17 -11.89 18.11
C PHE A 494 -23.01 -11.65 16.83
N GLU A 495 -22.53 -12.08 15.66
CA GLU A 495 -23.20 -11.91 14.36
C GLU A 495 -24.57 -12.60 14.26
N SER A 496 -24.86 -13.58 15.12
CA SER A 496 -26.15 -14.28 15.16
C SER A 496 -26.99 -13.98 16.41
N THR A 497 -26.42 -13.27 17.38
CA THR A 497 -27.09 -12.96 18.66
C THR A 497 -28.00 -11.74 18.53
N ASP A 498 -29.18 -11.76 19.14
CA ASP A 498 -30.12 -10.63 19.11
C ASP A 498 -29.51 -9.35 19.74
N PRO A 499 -29.65 -8.16 19.11
CA PRO A 499 -29.09 -6.90 19.62
C PRO A 499 -29.53 -6.54 21.05
N SER A 500 -30.75 -6.87 21.45
CA SER A 500 -31.23 -6.55 22.81
C SER A 500 -30.53 -7.38 23.88
N ILE A 501 -30.20 -8.63 23.57
CA ILE A 501 -29.40 -9.51 24.44
C ILE A 501 -27.98 -8.96 24.57
N LEU A 502 -27.37 -8.58 23.45
CA LEU A 502 -26.03 -7.98 23.43
C LEU A 502 -25.98 -6.69 24.26
N LEU A 503 -26.98 -5.83 24.11
CA LEU A 503 -27.12 -4.62 24.90
C LEU A 503 -27.25 -4.92 26.39
N HIS A 504 -28.08 -5.90 26.77
CA HIS A 504 -28.22 -6.30 28.16
C HIS A 504 -26.89 -6.80 28.75
N ARG A 505 -26.13 -7.59 27.98
CA ARG A 505 -24.82 -8.12 28.40
C ARG A 505 -23.79 -7.00 28.62
N VAL A 506 -23.65 -6.07 27.67
CA VAL A 506 -22.69 -4.97 27.82
C VAL A 506 -23.08 -4.00 28.94
N LEU A 507 -24.38 -3.72 29.12
CA LEU A 507 -24.84 -2.88 30.25
C LEU A 507 -24.64 -3.56 31.60
N ARG A 508 -24.74 -4.89 31.67
CA ARG A 508 -24.41 -5.65 32.89
C ARG A 508 -22.94 -5.47 33.26
N ILE A 509 -22.02 -5.50 32.30
CA ILE A 509 -20.59 -5.24 32.52
C ILE A 509 -20.38 -3.82 33.04
N LEU A 510 -20.92 -2.81 32.33
CA LEU A 510 -20.79 -1.41 32.75
C LEU A 510 -21.36 -1.17 34.15
N ARG A 511 -22.56 -1.70 34.45
CA ARG A 511 -23.15 -1.61 35.79
C ARG A 511 -22.32 -2.34 36.84
N GLY A 512 -21.72 -3.48 36.49
CA GLY A 512 -20.81 -4.21 37.36
C GLY A 512 -19.58 -3.39 37.74
N ILE A 513 -19.03 -2.62 36.80
CA ILE A 513 -17.86 -1.76 37.04
C ILE A 513 -18.23 -0.52 37.87
N PHE A 514 -19.29 0.20 37.46
CA PHE A 514 -19.54 1.56 37.95
C PHE A 514 -20.50 1.64 39.16
N ASN A 515 -21.47 0.72 39.29
CA ASN A 515 -22.40 0.76 40.42
C ASN A 515 -21.71 0.55 41.79
N PRO A 516 -20.73 -0.38 41.95
CA PRO A 516 -20.05 -0.59 43.23
C PRO A 516 -19.28 0.63 43.75
N ILE A 517 -18.83 1.51 42.84
CA ILE A 517 -18.16 2.77 43.20
C ILE A 517 -19.14 3.95 43.32
N GLY A 518 -20.45 3.67 43.36
CA GLY A 518 -21.51 4.66 43.60
C GLY A 518 -21.95 5.45 42.36
N ILE A 519 -21.62 4.98 41.15
CA ILE A 519 -22.01 5.60 39.89
C ILE A 519 -23.15 4.80 39.26
N ASP A 520 -24.35 5.39 39.18
CA ASP A 520 -25.49 4.77 38.52
C ASP A 520 -25.35 4.84 36.99
N VAL A 521 -25.36 3.69 36.32
CA VAL A 521 -25.23 3.61 34.85
C VAL A 521 -26.60 3.72 34.18
N PRO A 522 -26.89 4.84 33.48
CA PRO A 522 -28.17 5.03 32.81
C PRO A 522 -28.32 4.10 31.61
N ASN A 523 -29.55 3.89 31.16
CA ASN A 523 -29.79 3.29 29.84
C ASN A 523 -29.30 4.25 28.73
N PRO A 524 -28.74 3.72 27.63
CA PRO A 524 -28.36 4.54 26.49
C PRO A 524 -29.60 5.09 25.78
N ILE A 525 -29.47 6.29 25.23
CA ILE A 525 -30.46 6.97 24.38
C ILE A 525 -30.59 6.23 23.05
N GLN A 526 -29.46 5.86 22.45
CA GLN A 526 -29.41 5.14 21.18
C GLN A 526 -28.24 4.16 21.17
N THR A 527 -28.46 3.01 20.54
CA THR A 527 -27.47 1.94 20.43
C THR A 527 -27.40 1.39 19.02
N ILE A 528 -26.20 1.03 18.56
CA ILE A 528 -25.98 0.32 17.30
C ILE A 528 -25.00 -0.81 17.53
N CYS A 529 -25.37 -2.02 17.11
CA CYS A 529 -24.48 -3.18 17.01
C CYS A 529 -24.07 -3.34 15.55
N THR A 530 -22.77 -3.34 15.25
CA THR A 530 -22.29 -3.60 13.89
C THR A 530 -22.37 -5.09 13.55
N ARG A 531 -22.50 -5.41 12.26
CA ARG A 531 -22.53 -6.78 11.75
C ARG A 531 -21.73 -6.88 10.45
N TRP A 532 -20.41 -6.71 10.56
CA TRP A 532 -19.53 -6.65 9.38
C TRP A 532 -19.44 -7.99 8.64
N GLY A 533 -19.57 -9.12 9.35
CA GLY A 533 -19.55 -10.46 8.77
C GLY A 533 -20.79 -10.76 7.94
N SER A 534 -21.96 -10.27 8.38
CA SER A 534 -23.24 -10.44 7.67
C SER A 534 -23.48 -9.38 6.58
N ASP A 535 -22.65 -8.33 6.52
CA ASP A 535 -22.76 -7.27 5.51
C ASP A 535 -22.37 -7.82 4.11
N PRO A 536 -23.29 -7.85 3.12
CA PRO A 536 -23.04 -8.47 1.82
C PRO A 536 -22.04 -7.71 0.94
N LEU A 537 -21.66 -6.50 1.32
CA LEU A 537 -20.67 -5.67 0.62
C LEU A 537 -19.35 -5.58 1.41
N SER A 538 -19.16 -6.45 2.40
CA SER A 538 -17.91 -6.59 3.16
C SER A 538 -17.56 -8.06 3.44
N TYR A 539 -18.48 -8.82 4.04
CA TYR A 539 -18.29 -10.19 4.55
C TYR A 539 -17.18 -10.34 5.59
N GLY A 540 -16.97 -9.33 6.43
CA GLY A 540 -15.92 -9.27 7.44
C GLY A 540 -15.39 -7.86 7.66
N SER A 541 -14.42 -7.73 8.55
CA SER A 541 -13.78 -6.45 8.93
C SER A 541 -12.57 -6.15 8.05
N TYR A 542 -11.47 -6.89 8.15
CA TYR A 542 -10.22 -6.65 7.43
C TYR A 542 -9.34 -7.91 7.35
N SER A 543 -8.37 -7.93 6.45
CA SER A 543 -7.53 -9.12 6.22
C SER A 543 -6.50 -9.35 7.32
N HIS A 544 -6.07 -10.61 7.45
CA HIS A 544 -4.93 -11.00 8.29
C HIS A 544 -4.16 -12.14 7.61
N VAL A 545 -2.94 -12.40 8.08
CA VAL A 545 -2.12 -13.51 7.58
C VAL A 545 -2.43 -14.78 8.35
N ARG A 546 -3.21 -15.68 7.75
CA ARG A 546 -3.50 -16.99 8.35
C ARG A 546 -2.37 -17.99 8.12
N VAL A 547 -2.43 -19.11 8.85
CA VAL A 547 -1.62 -20.31 8.59
C VAL A 547 -1.64 -20.65 7.09
N GLN A 548 -0.46 -20.99 6.55
CA GLN A 548 -0.17 -21.23 5.13
C GLN A 548 -0.26 -20.01 4.20
N SER A 549 -0.52 -18.80 4.71
CA SER A 549 -0.39 -17.55 3.95
C SER A 549 0.87 -16.79 4.36
N SER A 550 1.17 -15.72 3.64
CA SER A 550 2.32 -14.84 3.89
C SER A 550 2.04 -13.46 3.29
N GLY A 551 2.90 -12.48 3.57
CA GLY A 551 2.80 -11.15 2.96
C GLY A 551 2.77 -11.18 1.42
N SER A 552 3.33 -12.22 0.77
CA SER A 552 3.32 -12.33 -0.69
C SER A 552 1.92 -12.49 -1.31
N ASP A 553 0.93 -12.97 -0.55
CA ASP A 553 -0.44 -13.07 -1.04
C ASP A 553 -1.08 -11.68 -1.23
N TYR A 554 -0.70 -10.68 -0.42
CA TYR A 554 -1.08 -9.28 -0.65
C TYR A 554 -0.51 -8.75 -1.98
N ASP A 555 0.75 -9.08 -2.27
CA ASP A 555 1.43 -8.70 -3.51
C ASP A 555 0.74 -9.34 -4.73
N ILE A 556 0.41 -10.64 -4.65
CA ILE A 556 -0.35 -11.37 -5.68
C ILE A 556 -1.72 -10.74 -5.90
N LEU A 557 -2.42 -10.36 -4.83
CA LEU A 557 -3.74 -9.73 -4.96
C LEU A 557 -3.64 -8.35 -5.65
N ALA A 558 -2.54 -7.63 -5.44
CA ALA A 558 -2.26 -6.34 -6.09
C ALA A 558 -1.84 -6.43 -7.56
N GLU A 559 -1.51 -7.61 -8.09
CA GLU A 559 -1.12 -7.78 -9.50
C GLU A 559 -2.26 -7.38 -10.46
N SER A 560 -1.96 -6.62 -11.51
CA SER A 560 -2.93 -6.26 -12.54
C SER A 560 -3.06 -7.36 -13.61
N LEU A 561 -4.24 -7.46 -14.23
CA LEU A 561 -4.57 -8.39 -15.30
C LEU A 561 -4.96 -7.59 -16.55
N GLY A 562 -3.96 -7.16 -17.31
CA GLY A 562 -4.17 -6.32 -18.49
C GLY A 562 -4.78 -4.96 -18.13
N ASN A 563 -6.08 -4.81 -18.35
CA ASN A 563 -6.87 -3.60 -18.06
C ASN A 563 -7.61 -3.63 -16.71
N LEU A 564 -7.49 -4.73 -15.96
CA LEU A 564 -8.08 -4.91 -14.64
C LEU A 564 -7.02 -4.72 -13.55
N PHE A 565 -7.23 -3.74 -12.68
CA PHE A 565 -6.36 -3.38 -11.57
C PHE A 565 -7.04 -3.67 -10.23
N PHE A 566 -6.24 -3.82 -9.17
CA PHE A 566 -6.73 -4.13 -7.82
C PHE A 566 -6.13 -3.19 -6.77
N ALA A 567 -6.99 -2.56 -5.98
CA ALA A 567 -6.61 -1.79 -4.81
C ALA A 567 -7.48 -2.17 -3.61
N GLY A 568 -7.17 -1.66 -2.44
CA GLY A 568 -7.79 -2.00 -1.17
C GLY A 568 -6.74 -2.41 -0.13
N GLU A 569 -7.14 -2.43 1.13
CA GLU A 569 -6.24 -2.81 2.24
C GLU A 569 -5.61 -4.20 2.03
N ALA A 570 -6.38 -5.17 1.53
CA ALA A 570 -5.87 -6.52 1.20
C ALA A 570 -4.99 -6.58 -0.05
N THR A 571 -4.54 -5.44 -0.58
CA THR A 571 -3.57 -5.37 -1.70
C THR A 571 -2.30 -4.63 -1.29
N ASN A 572 -2.12 -4.34 0.00
CA ASN A 572 -0.99 -3.59 0.52
C ASN A 572 -0.27 -4.42 1.57
N ARG A 573 0.87 -5.01 1.21
CA ARG A 573 1.65 -5.87 2.11
C ARG A 573 2.23 -5.12 3.30
N GLN A 574 2.68 -3.88 3.10
CA GLN A 574 3.31 -3.08 4.15
C GLN A 574 2.30 -2.51 5.12
N TYR A 575 1.08 -2.26 4.65
CA TYR A 575 0.01 -1.64 5.43
C TYR A 575 -1.32 -2.38 5.19
N PRO A 576 -1.43 -3.68 5.50
CA PRO A 576 -2.69 -4.40 5.38
C PRO A 576 -3.66 -3.90 6.46
N ALA A 577 -4.93 -4.29 6.38
CA ALA A 577 -5.94 -4.07 7.42
C ALA A 577 -6.22 -2.61 7.84
N SER A 578 -5.60 -1.62 7.21
CA SER A 578 -5.60 -0.24 7.69
C SER A 578 -6.28 0.72 6.72
N MET A 579 -6.78 1.84 7.26
CA MET A 579 -7.34 2.92 6.45
C MET A 579 -6.29 3.55 5.53
N HIS A 580 -5.09 3.77 6.04
CA HIS A 580 -4.00 4.39 5.28
C HIS A 580 -3.46 3.43 4.21
N GLY A 581 -3.41 2.13 4.48
CA GLY A 581 -3.05 1.10 3.51
C GLY A 581 -4.00 1.04 2.33
N ALA A 582 -5.31 1.11 2.59
CA ALA A 582 -6.32 1.26 1.54
C ALA A 582 -6.09 2.54 0.73
N PHE A 583 -5.90 3.69 1.39
CA PHE A 583 -5.65 4.96 0.70
C PHE A 583 -4.41 4.91 -0.20
N LEU A 584 -3.28 4.43 0.33
CA LEU A 584 -2.02 4.27 -0.41
C LEU A 584 -2.16 3.32 -1.60
N SER A 585 -2.88 2.21 -1.45
CA SER A 585 -3.13 1.29 -2.57
C SER A 585 -3.90 1.96 -3.72
N GLY A 586 -4.80 2.90 -3.41
CA GLY A 586 -5.51 3.71 -4.42
C GLY A 586 -4.57 4.63 -5.18
N LEU A 587 -3.67 5.33 -4.48
CA LEU A 587 -2.64 6.16 -5.10
C LEU A 587 -1.70 5.33 -5.99
N ARG A 588 -1.28 4.16 -5.50
CA ARG A 588 -0.45 3.20 -6.25
C ARG A 588 -1.11 2.79 -7.56
N GLU A 589 -2.38 2.39 -7.53
CA GLU A 589 -3.07 1.96 -8.75
C GLU A 589 -3.36 3.12 -9.70
N ALA A 590 -3.63 4.34 -9.20
CA ALA A 590 -3.72 5.52 -10.07
C ALA A 590 -2.41 5.75 -10.85
N SER A 591 -1.27 5.60 -10.17
CA SER A 591 0.06 5.68 -10.80
C SER A 591 0.27 4.58 -11.85
N ARG A 592 -0.08 3.33 -11.53
CA ARG A 592 0.04 2.18 -12.45
C ARG A 592 -0.84 2.35 -13.69
N ILE A 593 -2.07 2.81 -13.53
CA ILE A 593 -3.01 3.12 -14.62
C ILE A 593 -2.44 4.22 -15.53
N TYR A 594 -1.92 5.29 -14.95
CA TYR A 594 -1.29 6.37 -15.70
C TYR A 594 -0.09 5.87 -16.53
N ARG A 595 0.80 5.10 -15.91
CA ARG A 595 1.96 4.50 -16.61
C ARG A 595 1.54 3.53 -17.71
N ALA A 596 0.55 2.68 -17.47
CA ALA A 596 0.02 1.75 -18.47
C ALA A 596 -0.52 2.48 -19.70
N THR A 597 -1.21 3.61 -19.47
CA THR A 597 -1.74 4.46 -20.54
C THR A 597 -0.62 5.10 -21.37
N ARG A 598 0.41 5.67 -20.72
CA ARG A 598 1.58 6.22 -21.43
C ARG A 598 2.41 5.18 -22.15
N GLY A 599 2.56 3.99 -21.57
CA GLY A 599 3.20 2.86 -22.24
C GLY A 599 2.49 2.49 -23.53
N ARG A 600 1.16 2.50 -23.55
CA ARG A 600 0.34 2.29 -24.75
C ARG A 600 0.48 3.42 -25.75
N GLN A 601 0.37 4.67 -25.33
CA GLN A 601 0.54 5.83 -26.23
C GLN A 601 1.93 5.85 -26.86
N ASN A 602 2.99 5.53 -26.10
CA ASN A 602 4.35 5.42 -26.63
C ASN A 602 4.51 4.21 -27.56
N ASN A 603 3.85 3.09 -27.29
CA ASN A 603 3.83 1.94 -28.21
C ASN A 603 3.00 2.23 -29.46
N LEU A 604 1.90 2.98 -29.37
CA LEU A 604 1.07 3.41 -30.50
C LEU A 604 1.78 4.46 -31.34
N ARG A 605 2.50 5.41 -30.72
CA ARG A 605 3.44 6.34 -31.35
C ARG A 605 4.61 5.59 -31.99
N LYS A 606 5.14 4.55 -31.36
CA LYS A 606 6.11 3.64 -31.98
C LYS A 606 5.49 2.80 -33.10
N LEU A 607 4.20 2.45 -33.06
CA LEU A 607 3.50 1.73 -34.14
C LEU A 607 3.22 2.66 -35.34
N THR A 608 2.84 3.90 -35.07
CA THR A 608 2.62 4.95 -36.09
C THR A 608 3.95 5.49 -36.64
N GLN A 609 5.01 5.55 -35.83
CA GLN A 609 6.38 5.76 -36.30
C GLN A 609 6.98 4.50 -36.96
N ARG A 610 6.51 3.29 -36.65
CA ARG A 610 6.89 2.04 -37.34
C ARG A 610 6.34 1.92 -38.75
N ASN A 611 5.44 2.81 -39.15
CA ASN A 611 5.13 2.99 -40.57
C ASN A 611 6.20 3.81 -41.31
N VAL A 612 7.31 4.16 -40.65
CA VAL A 612 8.54 4.64 -41.30
C VAL A 612 9.78 4.08 -40.56
N GLY A 613 10.21 2.86 -40.89
CA GLY A 613 11.61 2.42 -40.68
C GLY A 613 11.84 0.99 -40.13
N PRO A 614 12.67 0.14 -40.80
CA PRO A 614 12.90 -1.27 -40.45
C PRO A 614 14.14 -1.44 -39.55
N SER A 615 13.99 -1.96 -38.33
CA SER A 615 15.15 -2.34 -37.50
C SER A 615 15.06 -3.75 -36.90
N ASN A 616 13.87 -4.20 -36.49
CA ASN A 616 13.72 -5.55 -35.91
C ASN A 616 13.74 -6.66 -36.98
N ASP A 617 13.11 -6.45 -38.13
CA ASP A 617 13.08 -7.44 -39.23
C ASP A 617 14.48 -7.64 -39.83
N LEU A 618 15.30 -6.59 -39.84
CA LEU A 618 16.64 -6.63 -40.42
C LEU A 618 17.59 -7.56 -39.66
N LEU A 619 17.53 -7.52 -38.33
CA LEU A 619 18.36 -8.37 -37.48
C LEU A 619 17.98 -9.84 -37.61
N LEU A 620 16.67 -10.14 -37.64
CA LEU A 620 16.17 -11.50 -37.88
C LEU A 620 16.56 -12.00 -39.28
N ASP A 621 16.49 -11.14 -40.29
CA ASP A 621 16.91 -11.47 -41.66
C ASP A 621 18.41 -11.77 -41.77
N LEU A 622 19.27 -11.03 -41.06
CA LEU A 622 20.72 -11.27 -41.07
C LEU A 622 21.03 -12.69 -40.60
N PHE A 623 20.41 -13.15 -39.52
CA PHE A 623 20.65 -14.47 -38.94
C PHE A 623 19.94 -15.62 -39.69
N LYS A 624 19.23 -15.36 -40.79
CA LYS A 624 18.82 -16.43 -41.73
C LYS A 624 20.01 -17.03 -42.47
N LYS A 625 21.10 -16.27 -42.64
CA LYS A 625 22.35 -16.72 -43.30
C LYS A 625 23.59 -16.31 -42.49
N PRO A 626 23.93 -17.05 -41.42
CA PRO A 626 25.13 -16.83 -40.61
C PRO A 626 26.44 -17.04 -41.39
N ASP A 627 27.49 -16.30 -41.02
CA ASP A 627 28.86 -16.49 -41.56
C ASP A 627 29.54 -17.71 -40.92
N LEU A 628 29.26 -17.95 -39.64
CA LEU A 628 29.79 -19.07 -38.87
C LEU A 628 28.70 -19.63 -37.96
N MET A 629 28.68 -20.95 -37.83
CA MET A 629 27.80 -21.69 -36.92
C MET A 629 28.64 -22.63 -36.08
N LEU A 630 28.47 -22.61 -34.75
CA LEU A 630 29.12 -23.50 -33.80
C LEU A 630 28.06 -24.03 -32.84
N GLY A 631 27.52 -25.23 -33.10
CA GLY A 631 26.36 -25.73 -32.36
C GLY A 631 25.19 -24.75 -32.40
N ASN A 632 24.71 -24.35 -31.22
CA ASN A 632 23.62 -23.38 -31.06
C ASN A 632 24.02 -21.90 -31.27
N PHE A 633 25.29 -21.62 -31.59
CA PHE A 633 25.81 -20.28 -31.80
C PHE A 633 25.86 -19.93 -33.28
N SER A 634 25.29 -18.78 -33.65
CA SER A 634 25.33 -18.19 -34.99
C SER A 634 26.09 -16.88 -34.95
N PHE A 635 26.96 -16.62 -35.93
CA PHE A 635 27.73 -15.37 -36.01
C PHE A 635 27.51 -14.68 -37.35
N ILE A 636 27.51 -13.35 -37.32
CA ILE A 636 27.36 -12.46 -38.46
C ILE A 636 28.40 -11.35 -38.36
N PHE A 637 29.16 -11.12 -39.43
CA PHE A 637 30.16 -10.07 -39.52
C PHE A 637 29.96 -9.24 -40.78
N ASP A 638 30.64 -8.09 -40.82
CA ASP A 638 30.71 -7.26 -42.02
C ASP A 638 31.62 -7.94 -43.07
N PRO A 639 31.09 -8.33 -44.24
CA PRO A 639 31.87 -9.03 -45.27
C PRO A 639 32.85 -8.13 -46.04
N SER A 640 32.85 -6.82 -45.78
CA SER A 640 33.76 -5.86 -46.42
C SER A 640 35.12 -5.73 -45.71
N THR A 641 35.27 -6.33 -44.53
CA THR A 641 36.51 -6.33 -43.76
C THR A 641 36.81 -7.72 -43.18
N GLU A 642 38.08 -8.09 -43.20
CA GLU A 642 38.63 -9.28 -42.54
C GLU A 642 39.47 -8.93 -41.30
N ASP A 643 39.41 -7.68 -40.83
CA ASP A 643 40.12 -7.23 -39.63
C ASP A 643 39.70 -8.08 -38.41
N PRO A 644 40.63 -8.77 -37.71
CA PRO A 644 40.34 -9.56 -36.52
C PRO A 644 39.61 -8.79 -35.42
N LYS A 645 39.83 -7.47 -35.34
CA LYS A 645 39.18 -6.59 -34.35
C LYS A 645 37.81 -6.08 -34.78
N SER A 646 37.37 -6.38 -36.01
CA SER A 646 36.05 -5.97 -36.48
C SER A 646 34.94 -6.64 -35.69
N MET A 647 33.95 -5.85 -35.28
CA MET A 647 32.82 -6.30 -34.50
C MET A 647 31.75 -6.93 -35.38
N GLY A 648 31.12 -7.97 -34.85
CA GLY A 648 29.99 -8.68 -35.41
C GLY A 648 28.93 -8.97 -34.36
N LEU A 649 27.92 -9.72 -34.79
CA LEU A 649 26.78 -10.10 -33.97
C LEU A 649 26.78 -11.61 -33.78
N MET A 650 26.54 -12.04 -32.55
CA MET A 650 26.36 -13.44 -32.20
C MET A 650 24.94 -13.66 -31.68
N ARG A 651 24.33 -14.78 -32.07
CA ARG A 651 23.06 -15.29 -31.54
C ARG A 651 23.29 -16.68 -30.96
N ILE A 652 22.77 -16.95 -29.76
CA ILE A 652 22.64 -18.29 -29.19
C ILE A 652 21.16 -18.66 -29.11
N THR A 653 20.83 -19.90 -29.50
CA THR A 653 19.47 -20.45 -29.43
C THR A 653 19.41 -21.54 -28.36
N LEU A 654 18.61 -21.33 -27.31
CA LEU A 654 18.47 -22.25 -26.19
C LEU A 654 17.06 -22.89 -26.23
N GLY A 655 16.98 -24.23 -26.22
CA GLY A 655 15.71 -24.94 -26.06
C GLY A 655 15.20 -25.75 -27.26
N SER A 656 16.03 -26.58 -27.87
CA SER A 656 15.58 -27.74 -28.65
C SER A 656 16.49 -28.93 -28.34
N GLY A 657 15.97 -29.91 -27.60
CA GLY A 657 16.72 -31.10 -27.20
C GLY A 657 17.05 -32.02 -28.39
N GLU A 658 18.27 -32.55 -28.42
CA GLU A 658 18.60 -33.75 -29.17
C GLU A 658 18.24 -34.98 -28.33
N ASN A 659 17.32 -35.82 -28.82
CA ASN A 659 17.62 -37.22 -29.13
C ASN A 659 16.45 -37.96 -29.79
N SER A 660 16.80 -38.57 -30.94
CA SER A 660 16.33 -39.84 -31.53
C SER A 660 14.85 -40.08 -31.88
N TYR A 661 14.65 -40.33 -33.17
CA TYR A 661 13.61 -41.09 -33.86
C TYR A 661 12.95 -42.22 -33.05
N THR A 662 11.62 -42.22 -33.02
CA THR A 662 10.77 -43.39 -33.28
C THR A 662 9.39 -42.89 -33.71
N GLU A 663 8.92 -43.43 -34.84
CA GLU A 663 7.57 -43.21 -35.37
C GLU A 663 6.54 -43.82 -34.41
N GLU A 664 5.49 -43.06 -34.04
CA GLU A 664 4.09 -43.48 -34.22
C GLU A 664 3.10 -42.42 -33.72
N SER A 665 1.99 -42.32 -34.45
CA SER A 665 0.69 -41.74 -34.11
C SER A 665 0.51 -40.21 -34.17
N ALA A 666 -0.07 -39.79 -35.30
CA ALA A 666 -0.77 -38.53 -35.47
C ALA A 666 -2.08 -38.49 -34.67
N ASN A 667 -2.26 -37.49 -33.80
CA ASN A 667 -3.40 -36.56 -33.79
C ASN A 667 -3.47 -35.76 -32.48
N ASN A 668 -3.92 -34.51 -32.64
CA ASN A 668 -4.54 -33.61 -31.67
C ASN A 668 -3.70 -32.52 -30.97
N CYS A 669 -4.31 -31.32 -31.05
CA CYS A 669 -4.19 -30.14 -30.19
C CYS A 669 -3.02 -29.17 -30.43
N LEU A 670 -3.33 -28.04 -31.09
CA LEU A 670 -2.54 -26.82 -31.07
C LEU A 670 -2.55 -26.20 -29.66
N HIS A 671 -1.53 -26.51 -28.86
CA HIS A 671 -0.98 -25.64 -27.83
C HIS A 671 0.41 -25.21 -28.29
N SER A 672 0.75 -23.92 -28.25
CA SER A 672 2.14 -23.47 -28.45
C SER A 672 2.60 -22.55 -27.33
N SER A 673 3.00 -23.17 -26.22
CA SER A 673 4.08 -22.69 -25.37
C SER A 673 5.29 -23.59 -25.62
N ASN A 674 6.27 -23.09 -26.40
CA ASN A 674 7.69 -23.49 -26.45
C ASN A 674 8.36 -22.86 -27.68
N LEU A 675 8.54 -21.53 -27.68
CA LEU A 675 9.47 -20.91 -28.63
C LEU A 675 10.89 -20.96 -28.05
N PRO A 676 11.91 -21.34 -28.85
CA PRO A 676 13.29 -21.39 -28.37
C PRO A 676 13.76 -19.98 -27.97
N LEU A 677 14.42 -19.88 -26.82
CA LEU A 677 14.93 -18.62 -26.30
C LEU A 677 16.16 -18.20 -27.10
N GLN A 678 16.12 -17.02 -27.72
CA GLN A 678 17.24 -16.48 -28.48
C GLN A 678 17.86 -15.29 -27.76
N LEU A 679 19.16 -15.39 -27.49
CA LEU A 679 19.95 -14.33 -26.88
C LEU A 679 21.07 -13.89 -27.82
N TYR A 680 21.52 -12.65 -27.66
CA TYR A 680 22.43 -12.00 -28.58
C TYR A 680 23.56 -11.26 -27.86
N THR A 681 24.70 -11.09 -28.51
CA THR A 681 25.76 -10.17 -28.07
C THR A 681 26.50 -9.59 -29.28
N VAL A 682 27.27 -8.52 -29.04
CA VAL A 682 28.30 -8.07 -29.96
C VAL A 682 29.59 -8.81 -29.63
N ILE A 683 30.34 -9.23 -30.65
CA ILE A 683 31.58 -9.99 -30.50
C ILE A 683 32.58 -9.63 -31.61
N SER A 684 33.89 -9.62 -31.35
CA SER A 684 34.89 -9.44 -32.42
C SER A 684 35.11 -10.74 -33.22
N ARG A 685 35.70 -10.63 -34.42
CA ARG A 685 36.08 -11.81 -35.21
C ARG A 685 37.11 -12.69 -34.49
N GLU A 686 38.09 -12.07 -33.83
CA GLU A 686 39.10 -12.74 -33.01
C GLU A 686 38.46 -13.54 -31.87
N GLN A 687 37.52 -12.94 -31.13
CA GLN A 687 36.79 -13.61 -30.05
C GLN A 687 35.93 -14.79 -30.56
N ALA A 688 35.34 -14.67 -31.76
CA ALA A 688 34.61 -15.78 -32.37
C ALA A 688 35.53 -16.93 -32.82
N GLN A 689 36.77 -16.63 -33.23
CA GLN A 689 37.78 -17.64 -33.53
C GLN A 689 38.27 -18.34 -32.25
N GLU A 690 38.45 -17.60 -31.15
CA GLU A 690 38.77 -18.20 -29.84
C GLU A 690 37.68 -19.18 -29.38
N LEU A 691 36.41 -18.81 -29.54
CA LEU A 691 35.26 -19.70 -29.26
C LEU A 691 35.22 -20.96 -30.14
N GLN A 692 35.77 -20.89 -31.35
CA GLN A 692 35.88 -22.05 -32.24
C GLN A 692 36.89 -23.09 -31.72
N LEU A 693 37.90 -22.67 -30.97
CA LEU A 693 38.90 -23.57 -30.38
C LEU A 693 38.36 -24.36 -29.17
N VAL A 694 37.20 -23.96 -28.63
CA VAL A 694 36.53 -24.69 -27.54
C VAL A 694 35.75 -25.88 -28.12
N THR A 695 36.27 -27.09 -27.90
CA THR A 695 35.73 -28.34 -28.48
C THR A 695 34.77 -29.10 -27.54
N GLU A 696 34.68 -28.73 -26.27
CA GLU A 696 33.93 -29.44 -25.21
C GLU A 696 32.40 -29.21 -25.23
N GLY A 697 31.83 -28.72 -26.33
CA GLY A 697 30.39 -28.53 -26.50
C GLY A 697 29.86 -27.12 -26.14
N ASP A 698 28.54 -26.95 -26.27
CA ASP A 698 27.89 -25.63 -26.19
C ASP A 698 27.85 -25.03 -24.78
N GLU A 699 27.79 -25.87 -23.73
CA GLU A 699 27.87 -25.40 -22.34
C GLU A 699 29.26 -24.84 -22.02
N SER A 700 30.34 -25.51 -22.43
CA SER A 700 31.71 -25.01 -22.27
C SER A 700 31.95 -23.73 -23.08
N ARG A 701 31.38 -23.60 -24.29
CA ARG A 701 31.42 -22.36 -25.08
C ARG A 701 30.68 -21.21 -24.40
N LEU A 702 29.50 -21.47 -23.83
CA LEU A 702 28.74 -20.47 -23.09
C LEU A 702 29.49 -20.02 -21.84
N LEU A 703 30.09 -20.95 -21.11
CA LEU A 703 30.89 -20.66 -19.92
C LEU A 703 32.13 -19.83 -20.27
N TYR A 704 32.85 -20.20 -21.34
CA TYR A 704 34.01 -19.46 -21.84
C TYR A 704 33.63 -18.03 -22.26
N LEU A 705 32.51 -17.88 -22.98
CA LEU A 705 32.02 -16.57 -23.40
C LEU A 705 31.70 -15.64 -22.22
N MET A 706 31.07 -16.17 -21.17
CA MET A 706 30.65 -15.36 -20.03
C MET A 706 31.79 -15.11 -19.03
N LYS A 707 32.64 -16.10 -18.77
CA LYS A 707 33.68 -16.01 -17.73
C LYS A 707 35.04 -15.56 -18.26
N ASN A 708 35.44 -16.00 -19.45
CA ASN A 708 36.76 -15.70 -20.00
C ASN A 708 36.73 -14.44 -20.87
N LEU A 709 35.68 -14.29 -21.71
CA LEU A 709 35.52 -13.10 -22.56
C LEU A 709 34.71 -11.98 -21.90
N GLY A 710 34.02 -12.25 -20.79
CA GLY A 710 33.24 -11.26 -20.05
C GLY A 710 32.03 -10.69 -20.81
N LEU A 711 31.56 -11.37 -21.86
CA LEU A 711 30.49 -10.87 -22.72
C LEU A 711 29.10 -11.13 -22.11
N LYS A 712 28.23 -10.11 -22.13
CA LYS A 712 26.86 -10.19 -21.61
C LYS A 712 25.87 -10.54 -22.72
N LEU A 713 25.04 -11.54 -22.49
CA LEU A 713 23.95 -11.92 -23.39
C LEU A 713 22.73 -11.03 -23.18
N MET A 714 22.09 -10.63 -24.28
CA MET A 714 21.00 -9.66 -24.32
C MET A 714 19.80 -10.22 -25.11
N GLY A 715 18.59 -9.85 -24.72
CA GLY A 715 17.40 -10.09 -25.54
C GLY A 715 17.37 -9.21 -26.80
N LEU A 716 16.56 -9.60 -27.79
CA LEU A 716 16.44 -8.90 -29.10
C LEU A 716 16.25 -7.38 -28.96
N GLY A 717 15.40 -6.93 -28.04
CA GLY A 717 15.13 -5.51 -27.82
C GLY A 717 16.31 -4.72 -27.20
N ALA A 718 17.14 -5.37 -26.39
CA ALA A 718 18.32 -4.74 -25.81
C ALA A 718 19.46 -4.64 -26.84
N LEU A 719 19.66 -5.68 -27.67
CA LEU A 719 20.62 -5.63 -28.78
C LEU A 719 20.22 -4.60 -29.83
N ALA A 720 18.92 -4.45 -30.13
CA ALA A 720 18.44 -3.43 -31.06
C ALA A 720 18.81 -2.00 -30.63
N ASN A 721 19.00 -1.74 -29.33
CA ASN A 721 19.44 -0.44 -28.84
C ASN A 721 20.97 -0.28 -28.90
N VAL A 722 21.72 -1.30 -28.46
CA VAL A 722 23.19 -1.24 -28.35
C VAL A 722 23.89 -1.49 -29.69
N GLY A 723 23.30 -2.30 -30.57
CA GLY A 723 23.87 -2.76 -31.83
C GLY A 723 23.14 -2.27 -33.08
N SER A 724 22.25 -1.28 -32.99
CA SER A 724 21.49 -0.75 -34.15
C SER A 724 22.38 -0.30 -35.31
N SER A 725 23.40 0.51 -35.00
CA SER A 725 24.37 1.01 -35.98
C SER A 725 25.16 -0.12 -36.64
N LEU A 726 25.63 -1.10 -35.84
CA LEU A 726 26.37 -2.26 -36.32
C LEU A 726 25.49 -3.17 -37.21
N THR A 727 24.24 -3.43 -36.79
CA THR A 727 23.26 -4.21 -37.55
C THR A 727 22.98 -3.58 -38.91
N ALA A 728 22.79 -2.25 -38.96
CA ALA A 728 22.58 -1.52 -40.20
C ALA A 728 23.82 -1.55 -41.11
N SER A 729 25.02 -1.38 -40.56
CA SER A 729 26.29 -1.44 -41.30
C SER A 729 26.50 -2.80 -41.96
N ILE A 730 26.40 -3.88 -41.18
CA ILE A 730 26.53 -5.25 -41.65
C ILE A 730 25.49 -5.58 -42.73
N ALA A 731 24.23 -5.17 -42.53
CA ALA A 731 23.18 -5.40 -43.51
C ALA A 731 23.37 -4.61 -44.81
N SER A 732 23.92 -3.40 -44.73
CA SER A 732 24.29 -2.59 -45.90
C SER A 732 25.42 -3.26 -46.69
N ALA A 733 26.49 -3.66 -46.01
CA ALA A 733 27.63 -4.34 -46.62
C ALA A 733 27.23 -5.68 -47.30
N ARG A 734 26.35 -6.45 -46.65
CA ARG A 734 25.81 -7.69 -47.22
C ARG A 734 24.89 -7.46 -48.42
N ARG A 735 24.13 -6.37 -48.46
CA ARG A 735 23.33 -5.97 -49.64
C ARG A 735 24.20 -5.48 -50.79
N GLY A 736 25.33 -4.82 -50.51
CA GLY A 736 26.31 -4.37 -51.51
C GLY A 736 26.95 -5.51 -52.31
N ARG A 737 27.26 -6.66 -51.67
CA ARG A 737 27.78 -7.85 -52.36
C ARG A 737 26.80 -8.48 -53.35
N GLY A 738 25.49 -8.25 -53.20
CA GLY A 738 24.47 -8.74 -54.14
C GLY A 738 24.44 -7.97 -55.47
N ARG A 739 24.94 -6.73 -55.51
CA ARG A 739 24.97 -5.89 -56.72
C ARG A 739 26.24 -6.07 -57.57
N ASN A 740 27.35 -6.53 -56.99
CA ASN A 740 28.61 -6.75 -57.72
C ASN A 740 28.78 -8.15 -58.33
N ARG A 741 27.68 -8.91 -58.48
CA ARG A 741 27.68 -10.25 -59.13
C ARG A 741 26.98 -10.28 -60.49
N ILE A 742 26.64 -9.13 -61.06
CA ILE A 742 26.04 -9.00 -62.42
C ILE A 742 26.88 -8.05 -63.27
N SER A 743 28.16 -8.38 -63.49
CA SER A 743 28.98 -7.79 -64.55
C SER A 743 30.29 -8.56 -64.74
N ALA A 744 30.19 -9.81 -65.18
CA ALA A 744 31.29 -10.53 -65.82
C ALA A 744 30.69 -11.71 -66.61
N GLY A 745 30.08 -11.39 -67.76
CA GLY A 745 29.81 -12.38 -68.79
C GLY A 745 31.13 -12.80 -69.47
N PRO A 746 31.20 -14.02 -70.01
CA PRO A 746 32.43 -14.61 -70.51
C PRO A 746 32.85 -13.97 -71.84
N GLN A 747 34.11 -13.59 -71.97
CA GLN A 747 34.78 -13.50 -73.27
C GLN A 747 35.87 -14.56 -73.33
N HIS A 748 35.67 -15.48 -74.27
CA HIS A 748 36.62 -16.49 -74.73
C HIS A 748 37.73 -15.86 -75.60
N ILE A 749 38.73 -16.72 -75.88
CA ILE A 749 39.74 -16.72 -76.97
C ILE A 749 41.10 -16.19 -76.47
N VAL A 750 42.21 -16.95 -76.33
CA VAL A 750 42.68 -18.27 -76.84
C VAL A 750 43.23 -19.10 -75.68
#